data_AF-A0A414M5A4-F1
#
_entry.id   AF-A0A414M5A4-F1
#
_cell.length_a   1.000
_cell.length_b   1.000
_cell.length_c   1.000
_cell.angle_alpha   90.00
_cell.angle_beta   90.00
_cell.angle_gamma   90.00
#
_symmetry.space_group_name_H-M   'P 1'
#
loop_
_entity.id
_entity.type
_entity.pdbx_description
1 polymer ?
#
loop_
_entity_poly.entity_id
_entity_poly.type
_entity_poly.pdbx_seq_one_letter_code
_entity_poly.pdbx_strand_id
1 'polypeptide(L)'
;MFDFYNYNFSSLISILAALLGVAFPLILQCIQKVDEQYGSTRLSAHFKREPAYHCYFFLLVIGVCSSVLMPFLMFWLKAKATLVILETIHTLLVFSLSINFIYLFTIIQEYYDPEKLFQRIKNKSIKKQNYIERAWMGITDIAGYASRGDNGDICLKYKSLLIEEITAYWKNNSTNNYRNYPDFYLKIFERILKFSTDIRNRFFYNDNLLTTIIYNPFDENNYISPESYKILWTGLNNAIEGNNKEWVMQYWSNAERYYRFFIDSHKYQSDKESSEKQEEENEKQFMEMQIMVGGLLCYFRKYEMLNNIVSFSNVFTGIPRYYLVPGTFKQIWHYVLHFNELINSPNTLTDKYSPKGIYNDVNTDNFIYSQVRYYLVFLIIRLWSVNDYNYTFSDPMELPEIGYKDLNDLENEIWLIKSLKQDVDKWYENNTIEQVHLPMLPPKKEVMKLLDTHINNCKDTKHEIENSPKIDEEKVKSLKENLIKENKYQKLYLPSTNDFKKEKTAVSHYQCLPISIEIPASTLAEKHEKGISNLPQTLISFVNGKINDFYSAIFRQHKAYRSYNIIYRDIFTALHLLDVNKTYVILSMGIYLQNFTMIYGRPEDLEIDKDGNMRYLGAQIINIQSNLNALIIIKQNDLPVIELCKDECNDNNEKDMAPISEGPYLYSNIDHLQIENKRILLKIHKPFKLYIPEGDLHYYQLNIHSSIYGEENLKKIIAINKENKA
;
A
#
# COMPACT_ATOMS: atom_id res chain seq x y z
N MET A 1 -3.58 67.26 -67.11
CA MET A 1 -3.91 65.80 -67.08
C MET A 1 -2.91 65.03 -66.24
N PHE A 2 -1.61 65.37 -66.26
CA PHE A 2 -0.59 64.90 -65.32
C PHE A 2 -0.94 65.24 -63.85
N ASP A 3 -1.58 66.39 -63.64
CA ASP A 3 -1.99 66.88 -62.32
C ASP A 3 -3.00 65.97 -61.62
N PHE A 4 -4.01 65.45 -62.33
CA PHE A 4 -5.06 64.63 -61.73
C PHE A 4 -4.51 63.34 -61.11
N TYR A 5 -3.62 62.64 -61.81
CA TYR A 5 -3.02 61.41 -61.30
C TYR A 5 -2.04 61.67 -60.17
N ASN A 6 -1.19 62.70 -60.29
CA ASN A 6 -0.25 63.06 -59.22
C ASN A 6 -0.97 63.50 -57.94
N TYR A 7 -2.05 64.29 -58.04
CA TYR A 7 -2.84 64.70 -56.89
C TYR A 7 -3.59 63.52 -56.25
N ASN A 8 -4.17 62.62 -57.04
CA ASN A 8 -4.84 61.43 -56.51
C ASN A 8 -3.85 60.48 -55.85
N PHE A 9 -2.72 60.20 -56.51
CA PHE A 9 -1.67 59.33 -55.97
C PHE A 9 -1.09 59.89 -54.67
N SER A 10 -0.81 61.20 -54.62
CA SER A 10 -0.34 61.87 -53.40
C SER A 10 -1.37 61.80 -52.27
N SER A 11 -2.66 61.91 -52.59
CA SER A 11 -3.76 61.76 -51.62
C SER A 11 -3.83 60.34 -51.07
N LEU A 12 -3.74 59.32 -51.94
CA LEU A 12 -3.77 57.91 -51.57
C LEU A 12 -2.57 57.51 -50.70
N ILE A 13 -1.37 58.00 -51.02
CA ILE A 13 -0.18 57.83 -50.15
C ILE A 13 -0.41 58.49 -48.80
N SER A 14 -0.99 59.69 -48.76
CA SER A 14 -1.24 60.40 -47.51
C SER A 14 -2.20 59.62 -46.61
N ILE A 15 -3.25 59.01 -47.18
CA ILE A 15 -4.18 58.14 -46.47
C ILE A 15 -3.47 56.87 -45.99
N LEU A 16 -2.67 56.23 -46.84
CA LEU A 16 -1.93 55.02 -46.47
C LEU A 16 -0.90 55.30 -45.36
N ALA A 17 -0.20 56.43 -45.43
CA ALA A 17 0.74 56.89 -44.40
C ALA A 17 0.01 57.20 -43.09
N ALA A 18 -1.18 57.83 -43.14
CA ALA A 18 -2.01 58.07 -41.96
C ALA A 18 -2.49 56.75 -41.32
N LEU A 19 -2.93 55.78 -42.14
CA LEU A 19 -3.29 54.45 -41.65
C LEU A 19 -2.08 53.76 -41.02
N LEU A 20 -0.91 53.78 -41.64
CA LEU A 20 0.29 53.18 -41.06
C LEU A 20 0.73 53.88 -39.77
N GLY A 21 0.69 55.21 -39.73
CA GLY A 21 1.11 56.02 -38.58
C GLY A 21 0.14 55.99 -37.38
N VAL A 22 -1.17 55.82 -37.63
CA VAL A 22 -2.20 55.85 -36.57
C VAL A 22 -2.71 54.46 -36.25
N ALA A 23 -3.09 53.66 -37.26
CA ALA A 23 -3.75 52.38 -37.03
C ALA A 23 -2.79 51.33 -36.47
N PHE A 24 -1.55 51.27 -36.97
CA PHE A 24 -0.59 50.25 -36.51
C PHE A 24 -0.21 50.40 -35.03
N PRO A 25 0.15 51.61 -34.52
CA PRO A 25 0.34 51.81 -33.09
C PRO A 25 -0.91 51.52 -32.27
N LEU A 26 -2.10 51.89 -32.76
CA LEU A 26 -3.37 51.67 -32.04
C LEU A 26 -3.70 50.16 -31.91
N ILE A 27 -3.41 49.37 -32.93
CA ILE A 27 -3.56 47.90 -32.88
C ILE A 27 -2.58 47.29 -31.88
N LEU A 28 -1.32 47.73 -31.88
CA LEU A 28 -0.32 47.24 -30.93
C LEU A 28 -0.69 47.60 -29.48
N GLN A 29 -1.12 48.85 -29.27
CA GLN A 29 -1.62 49.32 -27.98
C GLN A 29 -2.85 48.54 -27.54
N CYS A 30 -3.75 48.18 -28.45
CA CYS A 30 -4.89 47.32 -28.14
C CYS A 30 -4.46 45.93 -27.66
N ILE A 31 -3.48 45.31 -28.32
CA ILE A 31 -2.96 43.98 -27.93
C ILE A 31 -2.39 44.04 -26.52
N GLN A 32 -1.59 45.07 -26.21
CA GLN A 32 -1.03 45.29 -24.88
C GLN A 32 -2.13 45.55 -23.84
N LYS A 33 -3.07 46.45 -24.15
CA LYS A 33 -4.13 46.83 -23.22
C LYS A 33 -5.10 45.67 -22.93
N VAL A 34 -5.39 44.81 -23.90
CA VAL A 34 -6.17 43.57 -23.66
C VAL A 34 -5.40 42.61 -22.76
N ASP A 35 -4.09 42.44 -22.99
CA ASP A 35 -3.23 41.58 -22.17
C ASP A 35 -3.17 42.10 -20.72
N GLU A 36 -3.00 43.40 -20.53
CA GLU A 36 -2.98 44.08 -19.23
C GLU A 36 -4.35 44.05 -18.52
N GLN A 37 -5.43 44.36 -19.24
CA GLN A 37 -6.77 44.45 -18.68
C GLN A 37 -7.22 43.11 -18.09
N TYR A 38 -7.08 42.03 -18.85
CA TYR A 38 -7.55 40.71 -18.43
C TYR A 38 -6.45 39.86 -17.75
N GLY A 39 -5.20 40.32 -17.77
CA GLY A 39 -4.04 39.55 -17.28
C GLY A 39 -3.89 38.21 -18.01
N SER A 40 -4.19 38.18 -19.32
CA SER A 40 -4.26 36.95 -20.11
C SER A 40 -3.68 37.10 -21.51
N THR A 41 -2.50 36.52 -21.69
CA THR A 41 -1.81 36.42 -22.99
C THR A 41 -2.58 35.56 -23.99
N ARG A 42 -3.57 34.78 -23.53
CA ARG A 42 -4.44 33.96 -24.37
C ARG A 42 -5.45 34.80 -25.13
N LEU A 43 -6.00 35.84 -24.49
CA LEU A 43 -6.97 36.74 -25.12
C LEU A 43 -6.30 37.64 -26.16
N SER A 44 -5.08 38.11 -25.87
CA SER A 44 -4.27 38.84 -26.86
C SER A 44 -3.85 37.96 -28.04
N ALA A 45 -3.53 36.68 -27.80
CA ALA A 45 -3.30 35.70 -28.86
C ALA A 45 -4.57 35.38 -29.67
N HIS A 46 -5.74 35.39 -29.03
CA HIS A 46 -7.04 35.21 -29.70
C HIS A 46 -7.31 36.38 -30.66
N PHE A 47 -7.03 37.63 -30.24
CA PHE A 47 -7.15 38.81 -31.08
C PHE A 47 -6.27 38.72 -32.34
N LYS A 48 -5.00 38.30 -32.20
CA LYS A 48 -4.06 38.15 -33.33
C LYS A 48 -4.49 37.12 -34.39
N ARG A 49 -5.45 36.25 -34.08
CA ARG A 49 -5.99 35.23 -35.00
C ARG A 49 -7.28 35.68 -35.70
N GLU A 50 -7.77 36.87 -35.39
CA GLU A 50 -8.95 37.42 -36.07
C GLU A 50 -8.67 37.53 -37.58
N PRO A 51 -9.59 37.06 -38.46
CA PRO A 51 -9.37 37.13 -39.91
C PRO A 51 -9.20 38.58 -40.38
N ALA A 52 -9.87 39.53 -39.71
CA ALA A 52 -9.70 40.96 -39.96
C ALA A 52 -8.27 41.43 -39.69
N TYR A 53 -7.62 40.94 -38.62
CA TYR A 53 -6.25 41.29 -38.28
C TYR A 53 -5.27 40.81 -39.36
N HIS A 54 -5.41 39.56 -39.81
CA HIS A 54 -4.57 39.02 -40.89
C HIS A 54 -4.82 39.71 -42.24
N CYS A 55 -6.09 39.98 -42.57
CA CYS A 55 -6.46 40.68 -43.79
C CYS A 55 -5.94 42.12 -43.81
N TYR A 56 -6.04 42.84 -42.69
CA TYR A 56 -5.49 44.19 -42.53
C TYR A 56 -3.99 44.19 -42.79
N PHE A 57 -3.24 43.31 -42.12
CA PHE A 57 -1.78 43.25 -42.28
C PHE A 57 -1.37 42.88 -43.71
N PHE A 58 -2.08 41.94 -44.33
CA PHE A 58 -1.85 41.53 -45.72
C PHE A 58 -2.11 42.69 -46.70
N LEU A 59 -3.26 43.37 -46.58
CA LEU A 59 -3.60 44.53 -47.41
C LEU A 59 -2.62 45.70 -47.19
N LEU A 60 -2.16 45.90 -45.96
CA LEU A 60 -1.18 46.94 -45.63
C LEU A 60 0.15 46.68 -46.34
N VAL A 61 0.67 45.45 -46.28
CA VAL A 61 1.93 45.08 -46.96
C VAL A 61 1.80 45.26 -48.47
N ILE A 62 0.72 44.78 -49.09
CA ILE A 62 0.47 44.98 -50.52
C ILE A 62 0.35 46.47 -50.85
N GLY A 63 -0.34 47.25 -50.01
CA GLY A 63 -0.51 48.68 -50.17
C GLY A 63 0.81 49.44 -50.16
N VAL A 64 1.68 49.17 -49.18
CA VAL A 64 3.03 49.76 -49.10
C VAL A 64 3.85 49.40 -50.34
N CYS A 65 3.89 48.12 -50.73
CA CYS A 65 4.59 47.69 -51.93
C CYS A 65 4.03 48.36 -53.19
N SER A 66 2.71 48.45 -53.31
CA SER A 66 2.03 49.10 -54.43
C SER A 66 2.35 50.59 -54.49
N SER A 67 2.34 51.31 -53.36
CA SER A 67 2.68 52.74 -53.31
C SER A 67 4.14 53.03 -53.68
N VAL A 68 5.06 52.11 -53.38
CA VAL A 68 6.47 52.26 -53.81
C VAL A 68 6.64 51.98 -55.30
N LEU A 69 5.92 51.00 -55.85
CA LEU A 69 6.05 50.59 -57.26
C LEU A 69 5.30 51.52 -58.24
N MET A 70 4.23 52.16 -57.79
CA MET A 70 3.33 52.95 -58.64
C MET A 70 4.03 54.09 -59.41
N PRO A 71 4.93 54.92 -58.83
CA PRO A 71 5.60 55.98 -59.58
C PRO A 71 6.43 55.45 -60.75
N PHE A 72 7.08 54.30 -60.57
CA PHE A 72 7.87 53.65 -61.62
C PHE A 72 6.96 53.10 -62.73
N LEU A 73 5.83 52.50 -62.38
CA LEU A 73 4.85 52.00 -63.35
C LEU A 73 4.21 53.15 -64.14
N MET A 74 3.87 54.26 -63.49
CA MET A 74 3.33 55.46 -64.13
C MET A 74 4.33 56.12 -65.08
N PHE A 75 5.63 56.07 -64.77
CA PHE A 75 6.69 56.57 -65.66
C PHE A 75 6.85 55.69 -66.92
N TRP A 76 6.76 54.37 -66.77
CA TRP A 76 6.98 53.41 -67.86
C TRP A 76 5.77 53.22 -68.79
N LEU A 77 4.54 53.35 -68.29
CA LEU A 77 3.31 53.10 -69.06
C LEU A 77 2.80 54.38 -69.75
N LYS A 78 2.77 54.38 -71.10
CA LYS A 78 2.35 55.56 -71.90
C LYS A 78 0.86 55.59 -72.26
N ALA A 79 0.15 54.47 -72.14
CA ALA A 79 -1.25 54.38 -72.53
C ALA A 79 -2.18 54.95 -71.44
N LYS A 80 -3.03 55.91 -71.82
CA LYS A 80 -3.94 56.59 -70.88
C LYS A 80 -4.92 55.62 -70.20
N ALA A 81 -5.45 54.65 -70.96
CA ALA A 81 -6.38 53.66 -70.42
C ALA A 81 -5.74 52.76 -69.35
N THR A 82 -4.48 52.34 -69.53
CA THR A 82 -3.77 51.50 -68.54
C THR A 82 -3.45 52.26 -67.26
N LEU A 83 -3.12 53.56 -67.36
CA LEU A 83 -2.89 54.42 -66.18
C LEU A 83 -4.17 54.62 -65.36
N VAL A 84 -5.32 54.86 -66.02
CA VAL A 84 -6.63 54.95 -65.33
C VAL A 84 -6.95 53.66 -64.59
N ILE A 85 -6.76 52.50 -65.23
CA ILE A 85 -7.03 51.19 -64.63
C ILE A 85 -6.14 50.97 -63.39
N LEU A 86 -4.84 51.27 -63.49
CA LEU A 86 -3.88 51.07 -62.42
C LEU A 86 -4.17 51.96 -61.19
N GLU A 87 -4.48 53.24 -61.42
CA GLU A 87 -4.90 54.19 -60.39
C GLU A 87 -6.23 53.80 -59.74
N THR A 88 -7.17 53.27 -60.53
CA THR A 88 -8.43 52.74 -60.00
C THR A 88 -8.20 51.53 -59.10
N ILE A 89 -7.31 50.61 -59.49
CA ILE A 89 -6.94 49.45 -58.66
C ILE A 89 -6.30 49.89 -57.34
N HIS A 90 -5.38 50.86 -57.36
CA HIS A 90 -4.74 51.38 -56.15
C HIS A 90 -5.73 52.10 -55.23
N THR A 91 -6.65 52.89 -55.82
CA THR A 91 -7.74 53.54 -55.09
C THR A 91 -8.62 52.50 -54.40
N LEU A 92 -9.02 51.43 -55.11
CA LEU A 92 -9.80 50.33 -54.54
C LEU A 92 -9.06 49.60 -53.42
N LEU A 93 -7.74 49.43 -53.55
CA LEU A 93 -6.91 48.82 -52.53
C LEU A 93 -6.86 49.66 -51.25
N VAL A 94 -6.59 50.96 -51.35
CA VAL A 94 -6.55 51.88 -50.20
C VAL A 94 -7.92 52.00 -49.54
N PHE A 95 -8.99 52.01 -50.35
CA PHE A 95 -10.36 52.01 -49.85
C PHE A 95 -10.71 50.69 -49.13
N SER A 96 -10.31 49.54 -49.68
CA SER A 96 -10.47 48.22 -49.05
C SER A 96 -9.71 48.14 -47.72
N LEU A 97 -8.48 48.65 -47.66
CA LEU A 97 -7.69 48.76 -46.43
C LEU A 97 -8.40 49.64 -45.38
N SER A 98 -8.98 50.77 -45.81
CA SER A 98 -9.71 51.69 -44.93
C SER A 98 -10.98 51.05 -44.35
N ILE A 99 -11.78 50.37 -45.18
CA ILE A 99 -12.95 49.61 -44.73
C ILE A 99 -12.54 48.49 -43.77
N ASN A 100 -11.47 47.77 -44.10
CA ASN A 100 -10.97 46.69 -43.25
C ASN A 100 -10.50 47.23 -41.89
N PHE A 101 -9.84 48.40 -41.87
CA PHE A 101 -9.46 49.07 -40.63
C PHE A 101 -10.68 49.46 -39.78
N ILE A 102 -11.74 50.03 -40.37
CA ILE A 102 -12.98 50.35 -39.66
C ILE A 102 -13.58 49.07 -39.06
N TYR A 103 -13.60 47.98 -39.83
CA TYR A 103 -14.06 46.67 -39.33
C TYR A 103 -13.15 46.11 -38.22
N LEU A 104 -11.83 46.24 -38.34
CA LEU A 104 -10.92 45.84 -37.27
C LEU A 104 -11.12 46.69 -36.02
N PHE A 105 -11.43 47.98 -36.17
CA PHE A 105 -11.73 48.86 -35.06
C PHE A 105 -13.02 48.46 -34.32
N THR A 106 -14.07 48.01 -35.02
CA THR A 106 -15.26 47.48 -34.32
C THR A 106 -14.92 46.22 -33.52
N ILE A 107 -14.06 45.35 -34.04
CA ILE A 107 -13.54 44.19 -33.29
C ILE A 107 -12.74 44.65 -32.07
N ILE A 108 -11.86 45.64 -32.20
CA ILE A 108 -11.11 46.21 -31.08
C ILE A 108 -12.06 46.71 -29.98
N GLN A 109 -13.12 47.44 -30.35
CA GLN A 109 -14.13 47.90 -29.39
C GLN A 109 -14.84 46.74 -28.67
N GLU A 110 -15.13 45.65 -29.37
CA GLU A 110 -15.68 44.44 -28.73
C GLU A 110 -14.70 43.77 -27.75
N TYR A 111 -13.39 43.82 -28.00
CA TYR A 111 -12.39 43.26 -27.08
C TYR A 111 -12.16 44.11 -25.83
N TYR A 112 -12.53 45.39 -25.84
CA TYR A 112 -12.49 46.24 -24.64
C TYR A 112 -13.69 46.04 -23.72
N ASP A 113 -14.82 45.61 -24.27
CA ASP A 113 -16.07 45.36 -23.56
C ASP A 113 -16.15 43.89 -23.12
N PRO A 114 -16.05 43.60 -21.81
CA PRO A 114 -16.03 42.22 -21.31
C PRO A 114 -17.27 41.39 -21.71
N GLU A 115 -18.45 42.00 -21.79
CA GLU A 115 -19.68 41.30 -22.16
C GLU A 115 -19.67 40.95 -23.66
N LYS A 116 -19.30 41.92 -24.51
CA LYS A 116 -19.20 41.66 -25.96
C LYS A 116 -18.12 40.64 -26.27
N LEU A 117 -16.96 40.73 -25.62
CA LEU A 117 -15.88 39.76 -25.77
C LEU A 117 -16.32 38.36 -25.35
N PHE A 118 -17.03 38.23 -24.21
CA PHE A 118 -17.60 36.97 -23.75
C PHE A 118 -18.52 36.35 -24.81
N GLN A 119 -19.47 37.12 -25.35
CA GLN A 119 -20.40 36.64 -26.38
C GLN A 119 -19.67 36.29 -27.70
N ARG A 120 -18.66 37.08 -28.08
CA ARG A 120 -17.87 36.84 -29.31
C ARG A 120 -17.09 35.53 -29.22
N ILE A 121 -16.43 35.26 -28.09
CA ILE A 121 -15.67 34.01 -27.89
C ILE A 121 -16.64 32.82 -27.86
N LYS A 122 -17.75 32.92 -27.11
CA LYS A 122 -18.79 31.89 -27.06
C LYS A 122 -19.33 31.51 -28.45
N ASN A 123 -19.70 32.50 -29.25
CA ASN A 123 -20.29 32.25 -30.58
C ASN A 123 -19.30 31.65 -31.59
N LYS A 124 -18.00 31.91 -31.42
CA LYS A 124 -16.94 31.36 -32.28
C LYS A 124 -16.48 29.97 -31.84
N SER A 125 -16.44 29.67 -30.54
CA SER A 125 -15.97 28.40 -30.00
C SER A 125 -16.89 27.23 -30.35
N ILE A 126 -18.21 27.48 -30.39
CA ILE A 126 -19.24 26.49 -30.78
C ILE A 126 -19.02 25.94 -32.21
N LYS A 127 -18.26 26.64 -33.06
CA LYS A 127 -18.08 26.26 -34.48
C LYS A 127 -16.84 25.40 -34.78
N LYS A 128 -15.88 25.19 -33.84
CA LYS A 128 -14.64 24.41 -34.10
C LYS A 128 -14.11 23.67 -32.85
N GLN A 129 -14.10 22.33 -32.88
CA GLN A 129 -13.69 21.43 -31.77
C GLN A 129 -12.30 21.73 -31.16
N ASN A 130 -11.28 22.03 -31.98
CA ASN A 130 -9.89 22.29 -31.52
C ASN A 130 -9.70 23.65 -30.81
N TYR A 131 -10.78 24.39 -30.61
CA TYR A 131 -10.78 25.74 -30.05
C TYR A 131 -11.41 25.82 -28.65
N ILE A 132 -11.96 24.71 -28.16
CA ILE A 132 -12.79 24.64 -26.95
C ILE A 132 -11.98 24.98 -25.68
N GLU A 133 -10.83 24.34 -25.44
CA GLU A 133 -10.02 24.59 -24.23
C GLU A 133 -9.57 26.06 -24.13
N ARG A 134 -8.98 26.62 -25.20
CA ARG A 134 -8.50 28.01 -25.20
C ARG A 134 -9.64 29.02 -25.06
N ALA A 135 -10.79 28.75 -25.68
CA ALA A 135 -11.97 29.59 -25.54
C ALA A 135 -12.47 29.58 -24.09
N TRP A 136 -12.61 28.40 -23.48
CA TRP A 136 -13.04 28.28 -22.08
C TRP A 136 -12.06 28.91 -21.09
N MET A 137 -10.76 28.75 -21.30
CA MET A 137 -9.75 29.43 -20.49
C MET A 137 -9.84 30.95 -20.65
N GLY A 138 -10.06 31.45 -21.87
CA GLY A 138 -10.28 32.89 -22.12
C GLY A 138 -11.57 33.41 -21.47
N ILE A 139 -12.66 32.67 -21.56
CA ILE A 139 -13.94 32.98 -20.89
C ILE A 139 -13.75 33.01 -19.37
N THR A 140 -13.00 32.06 -18.82
CA THR A 140 -12.68 31.99 -17.38
C THR A 140 -11.82 33.18 -16.95
N ASP A 141 -10.86 33.61 -17.78
CA ASP A 141 -10.06 34.81 -17.52
C ASP A 141 -10.91 36.10 -17.56
N ILE A 142 -11.89 36.19 -18.47
CA ILE A 142 -12.85 37.30 -18.51
C ILE A 142 -13.71 37.33 -17.25
N ALA A 143 -14.19 36.17 -16.80
CA ALA A 143 -14.92 36.06 -15.54
C ALA A 143 -14.04 36.46 -14.34
N GLY A 144 -12.76 36.09 -14.33
CA GLY A 144 -11.79 36.52 -13.31
C GLY A 144 -11.62 38.05 -13.28
N TYR A 145 -11.52 38.69 -14.44
CA TYR A 145 -11.52 40.15 -14.54
C TYR A 145 -12.83 40.77 -14.03
N ALA A 146 -13.98 40.25 -14.49
CA ALA A 146 -15.29 40.73 -14.06
C ALA A 146 -15.49 40.61 -12.55
N SER A 147 -14.98 39.54 -11.94
CA SER A 147 -15.00 39.30 -10.50
C SER A 147 -14.23 40.37 -9.71
N ARG A 148 -13.12 40.90 -10.25
CA ARG A 148 -12.36 42.01 -9.64
C ARG A 148 -13.05 43.36 -9.80
N GLY A 149 -13.72 43.55 -10.93
CA GLY A 149 -14.45 44.77 -11.26
C GLY A 149 -15.86 44.85 -10.67
N ASP A 150 -16.26 43.90 -9.82
CA ASP A 150 -17.61 43.80 -9.22
C ASP A 150 -18.75 43.66 -10.25
N ASN A 151 -18.43 43.16 -11.45
CA ASN A 151 -19.40 42.89 -12.51
C ASN A 151 -20.04 41.50 -12.31
N GLY A 152 -20.93 41.41 -11.33
CA GLY A 152 -21.59 40.15 -10.93
C GLY A 152 -22.34 39.44 -12.07
N ASP A 153 -22.99 40.20 -12.97
CA ASP A 153 -23.80 39.63 -14.06
C ASP A 153 -22.99 38.74 -15.01
N ILE A 154 -21.77 39.15 -15.37
CA ILE A 154 -20.88 38.36 -16.23
C ILE A 154 -20.45 37.08 -15.51
N CYS A 155 -20.20 37.18 -14.20
CA CYS A 155 -19.81 36.03 -13.38
C CYS A 155 -20.96 35.01 -13.25
N LEU A 156 -22.20 35.49 -13.08
CA LEU A 156 -23.39 34.64 -13.05
C LEU A 156 -23.64 33.97 -14.41
N LYS A 157 -23.50 34.69 -15.52
CA LYS A 157 -23.58 34.12 -16.88
C LYS A 157 -22.50 33.07 -17.12
N TYR A 158 -21.28 33.30 -16.62
CA TYR A 158 -20.20 32.32 -16.68
C TYR A 158 -20.56 31.06 -15.89
N LYS A 159 -21.02 31.21 -14.65
CA LYS A 159 -21.43 30.11 -13.78
C LYS A 159 -22.53 29.26 -14.42
N SER A 160 -23.60 29.87 -14.91
CA SER A 160 -24.69 29.14 -15.56
C SER A 160 -24.21 28.38 -16.79
N LEU A 161 -23.40 29.04 -17.64
CA LEU A 161 -22.86 28.45 -18.85
C LEU A 161 -21.95 27.24 -18.56
N LEU A 162 -21.08 27.35 -17.54
CA LEU A 162 -20.17 26.26 -17.18
C LEU A 162 -20.94 25.04 -16.64
N ILE A 163 -21.95 25.27 -15.80
CA ILE A 163 -22.80 24.20 -15.26
C ILE A 163 -23.56 23.53 -16.41
N GLU A 164 -24.20 24.30 -17.30
CA GLU A 164 -24.91 23.77 -18.47
C GLU A 164 -24.01 22.89 -19.36
N GLU A 165 -22.79 23.35 -19.66
CA GLU A 165 -21.83 22.59 -20.48
C GLU A 165 -21.42 21.28 -19.82
N ILE A 166 -21.09 21.30 -18.52
CA ILE A 166 -20.68 20.10 -17.78
C ILE A 166 -21.85 19.11 -17.68
N THR A 167 -23.06 19.58 -17.36
CA THR A 167 -24.25 18.73 -17.33
C THR A 167 -24.54 18.12 -18.71
N ALA A 168 -24.43 18.91 -19.79
CA ALA A 168 -24.61 18.41 -21.15
C ALA A 168 -23.54 17.38 -21.54
N TYR A 169 -22.28 17.61 -21.16
CA TYR A 169 -21.17 16.68 -21.39
C TYR A 169 -21.45 15.31 -20.75
N TRP A 170 -21.91 15.29 -19.50
CA TRP A 170 -22.18 14.04 -18.79
C TRP A 170 -23.45 13.34 -19.24
N LYS A 171 -24.49 14.09 -19.65
CA LYS A 171 -25.68 13.51 -20.27
C LYS A 171 -25.36 12.74 -21.55
N ASN A 172 -24.32 13.14 -22.28
CA ASN A 172 -23.89 12.51 -23.53
C ASN A 172 -22.81 11.42 -23.36
N ASN A 173 -22.18 11.29 -22.18
CA ASN A 173 -21.05 10.40 -21.92
C ASN A 173 -21.25 9.51 -20.67
N SER A 174 -22.50 9.14 -20.36
CA SER A 174 -22.90 8.51 -19.09
C SER A 174 -22.48 7.04 -18.91
N THR A 175 -21.39 6.58 -19.53
CA THR A 175 -21.02 5.15 -19.59
C THR A 175 -19.99 4.70 -18.55
N ASN A 176 -19.45 5.58 -17.72
CA ASN A 176 -18.37 5.24 -16.77
C ASN A 176 -18.82 5.21 -15.30
N ASN A 177 -18.28 4.25 -14.55
CA ASN A 177 -18.51 4.08 -13.10
C ASN A 177 -17.93 5.21 -12.23
N TYR A 178 -17.01 6.02 -12.75
CA TYR A 178 -16.46 7.22 -12.08
C TYR A 178 -16.52 8.41 -13.02
N ARG A 179 -16.88 9.60 -12.50
CA ARG A 179 -16.78 10.85 -13.27
C ARG A 179 -15.34 11.36 -13.28
N ASN A 180 -14.56 10.82 -14.20
CA ASN A 180 -13.25 11.37 -14.55
C ASN A 180 -13.45 12.55 -15.49
N TYR A 181 -13.30 13.76 -14.95
CA TYR A 181 -13.32 14.97 -15.77
C TYR A 181 -12.15 14.95 -16.75
N PRO A 182 -12.38 15.17 -18.06
CA PRO A 182 -11.31 15.41 -19.01
C PRO A 182 -10.31 16.46 -18.52
N ASP A 183 -9.03 16.30 -18.87
CA ASP A 183 -7.92 17.18 -18.47
C ASP A 183 -8.22 18.68 -18.67
N PHE A 184 -8.96 19.03 -19.73
CA PHE A 184 -9.28 20.43 -20.00
C PHE A 184 -10.21 21.04 -18.93
N TYR A 185 -11.16 20.28 -18.38
CA TYR A 185 -12.00 20.74 -17.27
C TYR A 185 -11.19 20.89 -15.98
N LEU A 186 -10.26 19.96 -15.71
CA LEU A 186 -9.37 20.05 -14.56
C LEU A 186 -8.53 21.35 -14.60
N LYS A 187 -8.02 21.74 -15.77
CA LYS A 187 -7.32 23.03 -15.94
C LYS A 187 -8.21 24.24 -15.68
N ILE A 188 -9.50 24.17 -16.05
CA ILE A 188 -10.48 25.23 -15.74
C ILE A 188 -10.70 25.28 -14.23
N PHE A 189 -10.84 24.13 -13.57
CA PHE A 189 -11.02 24.05 -12.11
C PHE A 189 -9.81 24.61 -11.36
N GLU A 190 -8.59 24.27 -11.76
CA GLU A 190 -7.36 24.85 -11.21
C GLU A 190 -7.31 26.37 -11.39
N ARG A 191 -7.80 26.88 -12.53
CA ARG A 191 -7.86 28.33 -12.77
C ARG A 191 -8.88 29.02 -11.85
N ILE A 192 -10.06 28.42 -11.66
CA ILE A 192 -11.07 28.90 -10.71
C ILE A 192 -10.51 28.88 -9.28
N LEU A 193 -9.83 27.80 -8.87
CA LEU A 193 -9.16 27.71 -7.56
C LEU A 193 -8.17 28.85 -7.34
N LYS A 194 -7.37 29.20 -8.36
CA LYS A 194 -6.45 30.34 -8.25
C LYS A 194 -7.21 31.65 -7.99
N PHE A 195 -8.36 31.85 -8.64
CA PHE A 195 -9.17 33.03 -8.37
C PHE A 195 -9.81 33.03 -6.98
N SER A 196 -10.21 31.87 -6.46
CA SER A 196 -10.81 31.76 -5.13
C SER A 196 -9.83 32.01 -3.97
N THR A 197 -8.51 32.02 -4.22
CA THR A 197 -7.50 32.35 -3.20
C THR A 197 -7.29 33.85 -2.97
N ASP A 198 -7.72 34.69 -3.91
CA ASP A 198 -7.46 36.13 -3.89
C ASP A 198 -8.76 36.90 -3.66
N ILE A 199 -8.85 37.55 -2.51
CA ILE A 199 -10.03 38.29 -2.05
C ILE A 199 -10.49 39.39 -3.02
N ARG A 200 -9.60 39.86 -3.91
CA ARG A 200 -9.95 40.82 -4.95
C ARG A 200 -10.93 40.22 -5.96
N ASN A 201 -10.92 38.90 -6.18
CA ASN A 201 -11.90 38.22 -7.02
C ASN A 201 -13.14 37.88 -6.18
N ARG A 202 -13.91 38.91 -5.79
CA ARG A 202 -15.01 38.76 -4.80
C ARG A 202 -15.98 37.63 -5.14
N PHE A 203 -16.35 37.50 -6.42
CA PHE A 203 -17.23 36.43 -6.87
C PHE A 203 -16.64 35.04 -6.60
N PHE A 204 -15.43 34.73 -7.09
CA PHE A 204 -14.85 33.39 -6.92
C PHE A 204 -14.34 33.12 -5.50
N TYR A 205 -13.99 34.17 -4.75
CA TYR A 205 -13.61 34.05 -3.35
C TYR A 205 -14.82 33.69 -2.47
N ASN A 206 -15.99 34.30 -2.74
CA ASN A 206 -17.21 34.06 -1.97
C ASN A 206 -18.07 32.90 -2.50
N ASP A 207 -18.04 32.59 -3.80
CA ASP A 207 -18.83 31.51 -4.41
C ASP A 207 -17.97 30.27 -4.64
N ASN A 208 -18.27 29.21 -3.91
CA ASN A 208 -17.62 27.91 -4.06
C ASN A 208 -18.23 27.13 -5.24
N LEU A 209 -17.99 27.64 -6.44
CA LEU A 209 -18.50 27.08 -7.70
C LEU A 209 -18.08 25.61 -7.90
N LEU A 210 -16.85 25.27 -7.52
CA LEU A 210 -16.29 23.93 -7.75
C LEU A 210 -17.01 22.85 -6.96
N THR A 211 -17.33 23.11 -5.69
CA THR A 211 -18.09 22.14 -4.88
C THR A 211 -19.49 21.94 -5.43
N THR A 212 -20.13 23.00 -5.93
CA THR A 212 -21.44 22.88 -6.58
C THR A 212 -21.40 21.99 -7.82
N ILE A 213 -20.32 22.06 -8.60
CA ILE A 213 -20.13 21.24 -9.82
C ILE A 213 -19.80 19.79 -9.46
N ILE A 214 -18.86 19.57 -8.53
CA ILE A 214 -18.36 18.23 -8.19
C ILE A 214 -19.38 17.45 -7.35
N TYR A 215 -19.93 18.07 -6.30
CA TYR A 215 -20.97 17.51 -5.44
C TYR A 215 -22.38 17.76 -5.99
N ASN A 216 -22.64 17.34 -7.23
CA ASN A 216 -23.98 17.38 -7.82
C ASN A 216 -24.78 16.12 -7.45
N PRO A 217 -25.83 16.20 -6.61
CA PRO A 217 -26.60 15.03 -6.18
C PRO A 217 -27.61 14.54 -7.24
N PHE A 218 -27.92 15.33 -8.26
CA PHE A 218 -29.03 15.04 -9.19
C PHE A 218 -28.60 14.23 -10.41
N ASP A 219 -27.37 13.75 -10.41
CA ASP A 219 -26.76 13.00 -11.49
C ASP A 219 -26.69 11.51 -11.11
N GLU A 220 -27.35 10.64 -11.89
CA GLU A 220 -27.55 9.21 -11.56
C GLU A 220 -26.26 8.40 -11.35
N ASN A 221 -25.11 8.84 -11.87
CA ASN A 221 -23.80 8.18 -11.73
C ASN A 221 -22.70 9.21 -11.43
N ASN A 222 -22.74 9.87 -10.27
CA ASN A 222 -21.77 10.90 -9.88
C ASN A 222 -20.80 10.43 -8.80
N TYR A 223 -20.16 9.26 -8.96
CA TYR A 223 -19.04 8.88 -8.10
C TYR A 223 -17.81 9.73 -8.38
N ILE A 224 -17.19 10.22 -7.32
CA ILE A 224 -16.16 11.26 -7.37
C ILE A 224 -14.79 10.63 -7.66
N SER A 225 -14.12 11.16 -8.67
CA SER A 225 -12.79 10.71 -9.06
C SER A 225 -11.69 11.19 -8.09
N PRO A 226 -10.57 10.44 -7.96
CA PRO A 226 -9.43 10.86 -7.16
C PRO A 226 -8.89 12.25 -7.51
N GLU A 227 -8.89 12.62 -8.80
CA GLU A 227 -8.46 13.93 -9.28
C GLU A 227 -9.40 15.05 -8.78
N SER A 228 -10.71 14.78 -8.75
CA SER A 228 -11.70 15.72 -8.21
C SER A 228 -11.53 15.91 -6.72
N TYR A 229 -11.23 14.84 -5.97
CA TYR A 229 -10.87 14.94 -4.56
C TYR A 229 -9.63 15.82 -4.33
N LYS A 230 -8.59 15.69 -5.17
CA LYS A 230 -7.39 16.55 -5.10
C LYS A 230 -7.71 18.03 -5.33
N ILE A 231 -8.60 18.35 -6.27
CA ILE A 231 -9.07 19.72 -6.51
C ILE A 231 -9.81 20.25 -5.29
N LEU A 232 -10.73 19.47 -4.72
CA LEU A 232 -11.47 19.84 -3.50
C LEU A 232 -10.52 20.04 -2.31
N TRP A 233 -9.58 19.12 -2.09
CA TRP A 233 -8.58 19.20 -1.03
C TRP A 233 -7.70 20.44 -1.15
N THR A 234 -7.26 20.76 -2.38
CA THR A 234 -6.48 21.98 -2.66
C THR A 234 -7.29 23.25 -2.34
N GLY A 235 -8.57 23.28 -2.73
CA GLY A 235 -9.47 24.39 -2.42
C GLY A 235 -9.67 24.57 -0.92
N LEU A 236 -9.92 23.48 -0.19
CA LEU A 236 -10.06 23.48 1.26
C LEU A 236 -8.80 23.98 1.97
N ASN A 237 -7.62 23.51 1.57
CA ASN A 237 -6.36 23.98 2.12
C ASN A 237 -6.22 25.51 1.99
N ASN A 238 -6.45 26.04 0.79
CA ASN A 238 -6.34 27.47 0.56
C ASN A 238 -7.42 28.27 1.32
N ALA A 239 -8.65 27.78 1.37
CA ALA A 239 -9.75 28.45 2.06
C ALA A 239 -9.56 28.47 3.58
N ILE A 240 -9.15 27.34 4.17
CA ILE A 240 -8.93 27.22 5.61
C ILE A 240 -7.72 28.04 6.05
N GLU A 241 -6.59 27.92 5.35
CA GLU A 241 -5.39 28.73 5.63
C GLU A 241 -5.70 30.23 5.51
N GLY A 242 -6.39 30.63 4.43
CA GLY A 242 -6.82 32.00 4.15
C GLY A 242 -8.00 32.51 4.98
N ASN A 243 -8.47 31.72 5.96
CA ASN A 243 -9.58 32.06 6.85
C ASN A 243 -10.92 32.40 6.15
N ASN A 244 -11.16 31.80 4.98
CA ASN A 244 -12.39 31.98 4.20
C ASN A 244 -13.50 31.06 4.71
N LYS A 245 -14.21 31.50 5.75
CA LYS A 245 -15.31 30.76 6.39
C LYS A 245 -16.42 30.42 5.40
N GLU A 246 -16.80 31.38 4.56
CA GLU A 246 -17.91 31.24 3.62
C GLU A 246 -17.67 30.09 2.62
N TRP A 247 -16.47 30.04 2.04
CA TRP A 247 -16.09 29.00 1.10
C TRP A 247 -16.14 27.59 1.73
N VAL A 248 -15.67 27.47 2.98
CA VAL A 248 -15.69 26.21 3.75
C VAL A 248 -17.11 25.79 4.09
N MET A 249 -17.98 26.73 4.50
CA MET A 249 -19.37 26.41 4.81
C MET A 249 -20.17 26.01 3.56
N GLN A 250 -19.91 26.62 2.40
CA GLN A 250 -20.50 26.19 1.14
C GLN A 250 -20.02 24.81 0.71
N TYR A 251 -18.73 24.50 0.90
CA TYR A 251 -18.22 23.13 0.73
C TYR A 251 -19.02 22.15 1.59
N TRP A 252 -19.14 22.43 2.89
CA TRP A 252 -19.77 21.53 3.86
C TRP A 252 -21.27 21.34 3.55
N SER A 253 -21.97 22.42 3.20
CA SER A 253 -23.37 22.35 2.80
C SER A 253 -23.59 21.56 1.51
N ASN A 254 -22.70 21.68 0.52
CA ASN A 254 -22.77 20.90 -0.71
C ASN A 254 -22.44 19.42 -0.47
N ALA A 255 -21.46 19.13 0.39
CA ALA A 255 -21.11 17.77 0.79
C ALA A 255 -22.27 17.08 1.54
N GLU A 256 -22.93 17.77 2.47
CA GLU A 256 -24.09 17.22 3.20
C GLU A 256 -25.24 16.91 2.25
N ARG A 257 -25.52 17.85 1.34
CA ARG A 257 -26.55 17.67 0.30
C ARG A 257 -26.23 16.48 -0.59
N TYR A 258 -24.97 16.31 -1.00
CA TYR A 258 -24.53 15.18 -1.80
C TYR A 258 -24.64 13.86 -1.05
N TYR A 259 -24.19 13.78 0.20
CA TYR A 259 -24.35 12.58 1.00
C TYR A 259 -25.83 12.20 1.12
N ARG A 260 -26.69 13.14 1.52
CA ARG A 260 -28.10 12.88 1.79
C ARG A 260 -28.90 12.47 0.56
N PHE A 261 -28.66 13.09 -0.59
CA PHE A 261 -29.48 12.86 -1.78
C PHE A 261 -28.86 11.88 -2.78
N PHE A 262 -27.56 11.65 -2.73
CA PHE A 262 -26.85 10.70 -3.59
C PHE A 262 -26.41 9.46 -2.80
N ILE A 263 -25.49 9.59 -1.84
CA ILE A 263 -24.93 8.40 -1.15
C ILE A 263 -26.01 7.63 -0.37
N ASP A 264 -26.75 8.30 0.50
CA ASP A 264 -27.75 7.67 1.37
C ASP A 264 -28.95 7.10 0.60
N SER A 265 -29.28 7.69 -0.55
CA SER A 265 -30.40 7.23 -1.39
C SER A 265 -30.08 5.96 -2.19
N HIS A 266 -28.82 5.79 -2.62
CA HIS A 266 -28.39 4.61 -3.39
C HIS A 266 -28.30 3.35 -2.52
N LYS A 267 -28.01 3.48 -1.22
CA LYS A 267 -28.00 2.38 -0.24
C LYS A 267 -29.26 1.52 -0.22
N TYR A 268 -30.42 2.10 -0.57
CA TYR A 268 -31.70 1.42 -0.53
C TYR A 268 -32.17 0.90 -1.90
N GLN A 269 -31.34 1.03 -2.95
CA GLN A 269 -31.68 0.67 -4.33
C GLN A 269 -30.86 -0.51 -4.89
N SER A 270 -29.85 -1.01 -4.17
CA SER A 270 -28.95 -2.06 -4.67
C SER A 270 -29.48 -3.48 -4.43
N ASP A 271 -30.16 -4.08 -5.41
CA ASP A 271 -30.56 -5.51 -5.38
C ASP A 271 -29.41 -6.48 -5.77
N LYS A 272 -28.13 -6.04 -5.80
CA LYS A 272 -26.99 -6.84 -6.26
C LYS A 272 -25.75 -6.72 -5.35
N GLU A 273 -25.25 -7.88 -4.92
CA GLU A 273 -24.08 -8.08 -4.04
C GLU A 273 -22.75 -7.46 -4.56
N SER A 274 -22.62 -7.23 -5.88
CA SER A 274 -21.43 -6.60 -6.48
C SER A 274 -21.49 -5.07 -6.56
N SER A 275 -22.69 -4.47 -6.58
CA SER A 275 -22.86 -3.01 -6.48
C SER A 275 -22.72 -2.54 -5.04
N GLU A 276 -23.14 -3.35 -4.06
CA GLU A 276 -23.05 -3.03 -2.63
C GLU A 276 -21.61 -2.74 -2.17
N LYS A 277 -20.65 -3.60 -2.54
CA LYS A 277 -19.22 -3.39 -2.17
C LYS A 277 -18.64 -2.09 -2.72
N GLN A 278 -19.02 -1.73 -3.95
CA GLN A 278 -18.53 -0.50 -4.58
C GLN A 278 -19.17 0.73 -3.93
N GLU A 279 -20.46 0.67 -3.58
CA GLU A 279 -21.16 1.74 -2.85
C GLU A 279 -20.57 1.96 -1.46
N GLU A 280 -20.28 0.89 -0.71
CA GLU A 280 -19.60 0.95 0.58
C GLU A 280 -18.21 1.60 0.48
N GLU A 281 -17.42 1.23 -0.54
CA GLU A 281 -16.09 1.81 -0.74
C GLU A 281 -16.16 3.30 -1.09
N ASN A 282 -17.13 3.70 -1.91
CA ASN A 282 -17.36 5.09 -2.26
C ASN A 282 -17.81 5.94 -1.06
N GLU A 283 -18.72 5.42 -0.24
CA GLU A 283 -19.11 6.07 1.01
C GLU A 283 -17.92 6.22 1.95
N LYS A 284 -17.13 5.14 2.12
CA LYS A 284 -15.94 5.13 2.97
C LYS A 284 -14.94 6.20 2.53
N GLN A 285 -14.65 6.28 1.24
CA GLN A 285 -13.75 7.30 0.69
C GLN A 285 -14.30 8.73 0.85
N PHE A 286 -15.62 8.90 0.67
CA PHE A 286 -16.27 10.20 0.85
C PHE A 286 -16.19 10.65 2.31
N MET A 287 -16.47 9.76 3.26
CA MET A 287 -16.41 10.06 4.69
C MET A 287 -14.97 10.25 5.19
N GLU A 288 -14.00 9.49 4.65
CA GLU A 288 -12.57 9.72 4.86
C GLU A 288 -12.20 11.17 4.57
N MET A 289 -12.61 11.72 3.42
CA MET A 289 -12.39 13.12 3.08
C MET A 289 -12.99 14.10 4.11
N GLN A 290 -14.21 13.85 4.59
CA GLN A 290 -14.85 14.77 5.56
C GLN A 290 -14.15 14.75 6.93
N ILE A 291 -13.66 13.59 7.35
CA ILE A 291 -12.88 13.46 8.59
C ILE A 291 -11.51 14.13 8.43
N MET A 292 -10.88 13.97 7.27
CA MET A 292 -9.63 14.66 6.93
C MET A 292 -9.79 16.19 6.98
N VAL A 293 -10.94 16.74 6.55
CA VAL A 293 -11.24 18.18 6.68
C VAL A 293 -11.25 18.63 8.15
N GLY A 294 -11.82 17.82 9.05
CA GLY A 294 -11.77 18.08 10.49
C GLY A 294 -10.33 18.08 11.04
N GLY A 295 -9.50 17.12 10.61
CA GLY A 295 -8.07 17.09 10.91
C GLY A 295 -7.32 18.32 10.37
N LEU A 296 -7.67 18.78 9.17
CA LEU A 296 -7.08 19.97 8.54
C LEU A 296 -7.42 21.26 9.29
N LEU A 297 -8.66 21.39 9.78
CA LEU A 297 -9.07 22.51 10.63
C LEU A 297 -8.31 22.53 11.96
N CYS A 298 -8.06 21.36 12.54
CA CYS A 298 -7.24 21.22 13.75
C CYS A 298 -5.78 21.65 13.50
N TYR A 299 -5.20 21.22 12.38
CA TYR A 299 -3.84 21.59 11.97
C TYR A 299 -3.68 23.12 11.85
N PHE A 300 -4.59 23.79 11.16
CA PHE A 300 -4.59 25.26 11.03
C PHE A 300 -5.18 25.99 12.24
N ARG A 301 -5.59 25.27 13.31
CA ARG A 301 -6.17 25.80 14.55
C ARG A 301 -7.40 26.69 14.33
N LYS A 302 -8.25 26.32 13.37
CA LYS A 302 -9.48 27.06 13.01
C LYS A 302 -10.68 26.55 13.83
N TYR A 303 -10.61 26.72 15.15
CA TYR A 303 -11.58 26.16 16.10
C TYR A 303 -13.02 26.67 15.93
N GLU A 304 -13.20 27.94 15.57
CA GLU A 304 -14.55 28.47 15.29
C GLU A 304 -15.16 27.76 14.06
N MET A 305 -14.40 27.62 12.97
CA MET A 305 -14.84 26.89 11.77
C MET A 305 -15.13 25.42 12.08
N LEU A 306 -14.31 24.80 12.93
CA LEU A 306 -14.53 23.45 13.42
C LEU A 306 -15.89 23.30 14.09
N ASN A 307 -16.28 24.23 14.97
CA ASN A 307 -17.60 24.23 15.58
C ASN A 307 -18.72 24.37 14.55
N ASN A 308 -18.55 25.26 13.56
CA ASN A 308 -19.58 25.49 12.54
C ASN A 308 -19.86 24.23 11.72
N ILE A 309 -18.83 23.44 11.36
CA ILE A 309 -19.03 22.21 10.59
C ILE A 309 -19.66 21.08 11.42
N VAL A 310 -19.26 20.94 12.69
CA VAL A 310 -19.79 19.87 13.54
C VAL A 310 -21.17 20.18 14.11
N SER A 311 -21.54 21.45 14.16
CA SER A 311 -22.87 21.90 14.56
C SER A 311 -23.81 22.10 13.35
N PHE A 312 -23.33 21.82 12.13
CA PHE A 312 -24.10 22.02 10.91
C PHE A 312 -25.25 21.01 10.77
N SER A 313 -26.48 21.52 10.66
CA SER A 313 -27.64 20.71 10.31
C SER A 313 -28.61 21.48 9.43
N ASN A 314 -29.03 20.86 8.32
CA ASN A 314 -29.99 21.40 7.36
C ASN A 314 -31.39 20.77 7.49
N VAL A 315 -31.68 20.08 8.61
CA VAL A 315 -32.93 19.35 8.80
C VAL A 315 -33.99 20.27 9.41
N PHE A 316 -35.07 20.48 8.64
CA PHE A 316 -36.19 21.35 9.05
C PHE A 316 -37.10 20.73 10.14
N THR A 317 -37.03 19.41 10.36
CA THR A 317 -37.97 18.66 11.22
C THR A 317 -37.69 18.77 12.73
N GLY A 318 -36.93 19.77 13.18
CA GLY A 318 -36.70 20.07 14.59
C GLY A 318 -35.67 19.18 15.32
N ILE A 319 -35.31 18.03 14.76
CA ILE A 319 -34.26 17.14 15.27
C ILE A 319 -33.03 17.29 14.35
N PRO A 320 -31.93 17.92 14.80
CA PRO A 320 -30.73 18.05 14.00
C PRO A 320 -30.14 16.67 13.66
N ARG A 321 -29.78 16.49 12.39
CA ARG A 321 -28.96 15.36 11.92
C ARG A 321 -27.62 15.85 11.40
N TYR A 322 -26.56 15.11 11.73
CA TYR A 322 -25.18 15.43 11.42
C TYR A 322 -24.57 14.37 10.48
N TYR A 323 -25.06 14.28 9.24
CA TYR A 323 -24.70 13.21 8.29
C TYR A 323 -23.19 13.01 8.07
N LEU A 324 -22.43 14.11 8.06
CA LEU A 324 -20.99 14.09 7.77
C LEU A 324 -20.11 13.88 9.01
N VAL A 325 -20.71 13.80 10.19
CA VAL A 325 -19.98 13.76 11.47
C VAL A 325 -20.39 12.50 12.23
N PRO A 326 -19.44 11.59 12.52
CA PRO A 326 -19.69 10.44 13.39
C PRO A 326 -20.39 10.85 14.69
N GLY A 327 -21.53 10.23 14.97
CA GLY A 327 -22.41 10.59 16.07
C GLY A 327 -22.25 9.71 17.31
N THR A 328 -21.59 8.55 17.19
CA THR A 328 -21.40 7.60 18.28
C THR A 328 -19.94 7.25 18.49
N PHE A 329 -19.58 6.82 19.70
CA PHE A 329 -18.23 6.37 20.00
C PHE A 329 -17.82 5.16 19.13
N LYS A 330 -18.75 4.23 18.85
CA LYS A 330 -18.54 3.13 17.91
C LYS A 330 -18.15 3.60 16.50
N GLN A 331 -18.86 4.58 15.94
CA GLN A 331 -18.52 5.13 14.62
C GLN A 331 -17.17 5.87 14.63
N ILE A 332 -16.89 6.64 15.67
CA ILE A 332 -15.60 7.34 15.80
C ILE A 332 -14.45 6.32 15.88
N TRP A 333 -14.62 5.25 16.67
CA TRP A 333 -13.63 4.19 16.83
C TRP A 333 -13.36 3.46 15.52
N HIS A 334 -14.38 3.19 14.71
CA HIS A 334 -14.22 2.63 13.38
C HIS A 334 -13.24 3.45 12.53
N TYR A 335 -13.35 4.79 12.55
CA TYR A 335 -12.42 5.65 11.82
C TYR A 335 -11.03 5.72 12.47
N VAL A 336 -10.91 5.62 13.80
CA VAL A 336 -9.60 5.50 14.46
C VAL A 336 -8.85 4.27 13.94
N LEU A 337 -9.53 3.13 13.84
CA LEU A 337 -8.97 1.88 13.30
C LEU A 337 -8.64 2.02 11.80
N HIS A 338 -9.57 2.52 10.99
CA HIS A 338 -9.36 2.72 9.56
C HIS A 338 -8.13 3.57 9.25
N PHE A 339 -7.97 4.72 9.91
CA PHE A 339 -6.79 5.56 9.70
C PHE A 339 -5.50 4.93 10.26
N ASN A 340 -5.59 4.11 11.31
CA ASN A 340 -4.44 3.34 11.81
C ASN A 340 -4.01 2.24 10.81
N GLU A 341 -4.93 1.67 10.05
CA GLU A 341 -4.60 0.73 8.98
C GLU A 341 -3.92 1.45 7.80
N LEU A 342 -4.39 2.65 7.43
CA LEU A 342 -3.81 3.42 6.33
C LEU A 342 -2.34 3.80 6.55
N ILE A 343 -1.92 4.05 7.80
CA ILE A 343 -0.51 4.38 8.11
C ILE A 343 0.43 3.18 8.03
N ASN A 344 -0.10 1.94 8.02
CA ASN A 344 0.73 0.75 7.83
C ASN A 344 1.28 0.66 6.40
N SER A 345 0.66 1.39 5.46
CA SER A 345 1.10 1.49 4.06
C SER A 345 1.74 2.86 3.80
N PRO A 346 3.02 2.91 3.37
CA PRO A 346 3.74 4.18 3.25
C PRO A 346 3.15 5.11 2.18
N ASN A 347 3.09 6.41 2.50
CA ASN A 347 2.62 7.54 1.67
C ASN A 347 1.12 7.57 1.35
N THR A 348 0.33 6.68 1.94
CA THR A 348 -1.11 6.57 1.63
C THR A 348 -1.87 7.85 1.96
N LEU A 349 -1.56 8.48 3.10
CA LEU A 349 -2.20 9.72 3.53
C LEU A 349 -1.57 10.94 2.86
N THR A 350 -0.24 10.95 2.72
CA THR A 350 0.52 12.04 2.11
C THR A 350 0.06 12.29 0.66
N ASP A 351 -0.10 11.23 -0.15
CA ASP A 351 -0.45 11.37 -1.56
C ASP A 351 -1.85 11.96 -1.80
N LYS A 352 -2.75 11.77 -0.84
CA LYS A 352 -4.15 12.22 -0.92
C LYS A 352 -4.41 13.52 -0.18
N TYR A 353 -3.79 13.70 0.99
CA TYR A 353 -4.21 14.67 1.98
C TYR A 353 -3.06 15.49 2.58
N SER A 354 -2.00 15.74 1.81
CA SER A 354 -0.93 16.64 2.25
C SER A 354 -1.47 18.03 2.60
N PRO A 355 -1.34 18.50 3.85
CA PRO A 355 -1.64 19.88 4.23
C PRO A 355 -0.61 20.85 3.64
N LYS A 356 -1.04 22.09 3.37
CA LYS A 356 -0.13 23.13 2.94
C LYS A 356 0.84 23.52 4.08
N GLY A 357 2.11 23.72 3.72
CA GLY A 357 3.17 24.12 4.65
C GLY A 357 3.98 22.96 5.25
N ILE A 358 3.71 21.71 4.84
CA ILE A 358 4.47 20.53 5.28
C ILE A 358 5.45 20.11 4.18
N TYR A 359 6.64 19.66 4.59
CA TYR A 359 7.61 19.01 3.70
C TYR A 359 7.42 17.50 3.78
N ASN A 360 7.30 16.84 2.63
CA ASN A 360 7.12 15.40 2.57
C ASN A 360 8.42 14.70 3.03
N ASP A 361 8.33 14.02 4.17
CA ASP A 361 9.36 13.17 4.76
C ASP A 361 8.77 11.81 5.18
N VAL A 362 9.62 10.93 5.73
CA VAL A 362 9.22 9.57 6.11
C VAL A 362 8.15 9.54 7.22
N ASN A 363 7.95 10.64 7.96
CA ASN A 363 7.00 10.75 9.06
C ASN A 363 5.73 11.53 8.70
N THR A 364 5.55 11.93 7.45
CA THR A 364 4.43 12.79 7.06
C THR A 364 3.08 12.10 7.26
N ASP A 365 2.96 10.81 6.95
CA ASP A 365 1.73 10.03 7.21
C ASP A 365 1.40 9.97 8.71
N ASN A 366 2.40 9.72 9.56
CA ASN A 366 2.23 9.71 11.02
C ASN A 366 1.79 11.09 11.54
N PHE A 367 2.35 12.16 10.97
CA PHE A 367 1.95 13.52 11.32
C PHE A 367 0.51 13.80 10.90
N ILE A 368 0.12 13.48 9.66
CA ILE A 368 -1.25 13.66 9.16
C ILE A 368 -2.22 12.86 10.04
N TYR A 369 -1.91 11.60 10.32
CA TYR A 369 -2.70 10.76 11.22
C TYR A 369 -2.84 11.38 12.61
N SER A 370 -1.78 11.97 13.17
CA SER A 370 -1.87 12.64 14.47
C SER A 370 -2.87 13.81 14.48
N GLN A 371 -2.97 14.58 13.38
CA GLN A 371 -3.95 15.67 13.27
C GLN A 371 -5.38 15.16 13.15
N VAL A 372 -5.57 14.07 12.40
CA VAL A 372 -6.87 13.40 12.26
C VAL A 372 -7.30 12.78 13.59
N ARG A 373 -6.39 12.08 14.27
CA ARG A 373 -6.63 11.49 15.59
C ARG A 373 -7.00 12.57 16.61
N TYR A 374 -6.33 13.71 16.58
CA TYR A 374 -6.67 14.87 17.42
C TYR A 374 -8.11 15.37 17.13
N TYR A 375 -8.55 15.40 15.87
CA TYR A 375 -9.94 15.69 15.52
C TYR A 375 -10.92 14.58 15.96
N LEU A 376 -10.58 13.31 15.81
CA LEU A 376 -11.44 12.20 16.25
C LEU A 376 -11.65 12.24 17.78
N VAL A 377 -10.62 12.58 18.55
CA VAL A 377 -10.76 12.81 19.99
C VAL A 377 -11.67 13.98 20.31
N PHE A 378 -11.60 15.06 19.52
CA PHE A 378 -12.56 16.15 19.64
C PHE A 378 -13.99 15.68 19.40
N LEU A 379 -14.23 14.78 18.43
CA LEU A 379 -15.55 14.19 18.22
C LEU A 379 -16.02 13.36 19.42
N ILE A 380 -15.11 12.64 20.10
CA ILE A 380 -15.44 11.94 21.35
C ILE A 380 -15.89 12.94 22.41
N ILE A 381 -15.17 14.05 22.59
CA ILE A 381 -15.57 15.12 23.54
C ILE A 381 -16.93 15.72 23.16
N ARG A 382 -17.19 15.91 21.86
CA ARG A 382 -18.45 16.43 21.33
C ARG A 382 -19.65 15.54 21.64
N LEU A 383 -19.48 14.24 21.88
CA LEU A 383 -20.62 13.33 22.16
C LEU A 383 -21.52 13.83 23.29
N TRP A 384 -20.98 14.52 24.30
CA TRP A 384 -21.77 15.14 25.37
C TRP A 384 -22.68 16.28 24.89
N SER A 385 -22.28 17.01 23.84
CA SER A 385 -23.11 18.05 23.21
C SER A 385 -24.22 17.47 22.32
N VAL A 386 -24.11 16.20 21.91
CA VAL A 386 -25.09 15.53 21.03
C VAL A 386 -25.63 14.25 21.66
N ASN A 387 -25.69 14.21 23.00
CA ASN A 387 -26.10 13.04 23.77
C ASN A 387 -27.64 12.87 23.79
N ASP A 388 -28.24 12.78 22.60
CA ASP A 388 -29.66 12.50 22.41
C ASP A 388 -29.80 11.37 21.41
N TYR A 389 -30.45 10.29 21.84
CA TYR A 389 -30.75 9.12 21.01
C TYR A 389 -31.45 9.51 19.70
N ASN A 390 -32.25 10.58 19.69
CA ASN A 390 -32.97 11.03 18.50
C ASN A 390 -32.04 11.59 17.41
N TYR A 391 -30.81 11.98 17.74
CA TYR A 391 -29.84 12.48 16.76
C TYR A 391 -29.15 11.35 16.01
N THR A 392 -28.89 10.23 16.70
CA THR A 392 -28.03 9.13 16.24
C THR A 392 -28.78 7.80 16.05
N PHE A 393 -30.05 7.73 16.49
CA PHE A 393 -30.85 6.50 16.56
C PHE A 393 -30.15 5.33 17.26
N SER A 394 -29.23 5.65 18.17
CA SER A 394 -28.35 4.75 18.91
C SER A 394 -27.77 5.49 20.12
N ASP A 395 -27.27 4.80 21.13
CA ASP A 395 -26.61 5.45 22.27
C ASP A 395 -25.27 6.06 21.82
N PRO A 396 -25.10 7.41 21.88
CA PRO A 396 -23.86 8.06 21.47
C PRO A 396 -22.62 7.58 22.23
N MET A 397 -22.80 7.15 23.48
CA MET A 397 -21.71 6.71 24.37
C MET A 397 -21.48 5.20 24.33
N GLU A 398 -22.21 4.46 23.48
CA GLU A 398 -22.08 3.01 23.35
C GLU A 398 -20.64 2.61 23.03
N LEU A 399 -20.10 1.69 23.83
CA LEU A 399 -18.73 1.22 23.66
C LEU A 399 -18.60 0.39 22.38
N PRO A 400 -17.48 0.54 21.63
CA PRO A 400 -17.21 -0.31 20.48
C PRO A 400 -17.14 -1.78 20.88
N GLU A 401 -17.70 -2.64 20.04
CA GLU A 401 -17.59 -4.08 20.21
C GLU A 401 -16.14 -4.54 19.98
N ILE A 402 -15.63 -5.36 20.89
CA ILE A 402 -14.28 -5.91 20.79
C ILE A 402 -14.22 -6.99 19.69
N GLY A 403 -15.30 -7.71 19.44
CA GLY A 403 -15.38 -8.71 18.36
C GLY A 403 -14.45 -9.92 18.58
N TYR A 404 -14.20 -10.68 17.51
CA TYR A 404 -13.24 -11.79 17.52
C TYR A 404 -11.84 -11.25 17.20
N LYS A 405 -11.06 -10.96 18.24
CA LYS A 405 -9.69 -10.42 18.13
C LYS A 405 -8.66 -11.31 18.80
N ASP A 406 -7.44 -11.25 18.29
CA ASP A 406 -6.30 -11.90 18.92
C ASP A 406 -5.66 -11.03 20.02
N LEU A 407 -4.67 -11.58 20.73
CA LEU A 407 -4.00 -10.86 21.82
C LEU A 407 -3.22 -9.63 21.34
N ASN A 408 -2.66 -9.67 20.13
CA ASN A 408 -1.88 -8.57 19.57
C ASN A 408 -2.79 -7.42 19.12
N ASP A 409 -3.94 -7.74 18.51
CA ASP A 409 -5.01 -6.79 18.20
C ASP A 409 -5.51 -6.09 19.46
N LEU A 410 -5.75 -6.83 20.54
CA LEU A 410 -6.16 -6.27 21.82
C LEU A 410 -5.08 -5.35 22.43
N GLU A 411 -3.80 -5.71 22.30
CA GLU A 411 -2.69 -4.86 22.73
C GLU A 411 -2.61 -3.56 21.90
N ASN A 412 -2.78 -3.67 20.59
CA ASN A 412 -2.81 -2.54 19.68
C ASN A 412 -4.00 -1.61 19.99
N GLU A 413 -5.20 -2.13 20.24
CA GLU A 413 -6.35 -1.33 20.65
C GLU A 413 -6.10 -0.60 21.98
N ILE A 414 -5.55 -1.29 22.98
CA ILE A 414 -5.18 -0.66 24.26
C ILE A 414 -4.17 0.48 24.03
N TRP A 415 -3.20 0.28 23.13
CA TRP A 415 -2.22 1.31 22.77
C TRP A 415 -2.87 2.50 22.04
N LEU A 416 -3.80 2.26 21.12
CA LEU A 416 -4.55 3.29 20.41
C LEU A 416 -5.40 4.12 21.38
N ILE A 417 -6.15 3.50 22.29
CA ILE A 417 -6.97 4.22 23.27
C ILE A 417 -6.07 5.05 24.20
N LYS A 418 -4.91 4.53 24.63
CA LYS A 418 -3.92 5.31 25.39
C LYS A 418 -3.43 6.53 24.61
N SER A 419 -3.24 6.41 23.30
CA SER A 419 -2.87 7.52 22.43
C SER A 419 -4.01 8.55 22.34
N LEU A 420 -5.27 8.11 22.26
CA LEU A 420 -6.43 9.01 22.34
C LEU A 420 -6.46 9.80 23.66
N LYS A 421 -6.14 9.17 24.79
CA LYS A 421 -6.06 9.86 26.09
C LYS A 421 -5.03 10.99 26.08
N GLN A 422 -3.87 10.79 25.46
CA GLN A 422 -2.86 11.86 25.33
C GLN A 422 -3.40 13.04 24.52
N ASP A 423 -4.20 12.78 23.48
CA ASP A 423 -4.82 13.82 22.69
C ASP A 423 -6.00 14.48 23.43
N VAL A 424 -6.68 13.78 24.34
CA VAL A 424 -7.63 14.39 25.30
C VAL A 424 -6.87 15.38 26.19
N ASP A 425 -5.70 14.99 26.73
CA ASP A 425 -4.89 15.91 27.54
C ASP A 425 -4.60 17.22 26.79
N LYS A 426 -4.14 17.11 25.54
CA LYS A 426 -3.85 18.27 24.67
C LYS A 426 -5.06 19.20 24.44
N TRP A 427 -6.26 18.65 24.27
CA TRP A 427 -7.48 19.47 24.11
C TRP A 427 -7.81 20.30 25.35
N TYR A 428 -7.60 19.73 26.53
CA TYR A 428 -7.86 20.42 27.80
C TYR A 428 -6.67 21.26 28.29
N GLU A 429 -5.48 21.11 27.69
CA GLU A 429 -4.34 21.99 27.93
C GLU A 429 -4.63 23.40 27.42
N ASN A 430 -4.27 24.41 28.23
CA ASN A 430 -4.39 25.83 27.92
C ASN A 430 -5.80 26.27 27.45
N ASN A 431 -6.84 25.55 27.89
CA ASN A 431 -8.23 25.80 27.52
C ASN A 431 -8.47 25.81 25.98
N THR A 432 -7.71 25.00 25.22
CA THR A 432 -7.85 24.92 23.76
C THR A 432 -9.27 24.54 23.34
N ILE A 433 -9.88 23.59 24.05
CA ILE A 433 -11.26 23.15 23.78
C ILE A 433 -12.31 24.25 24.02
N GLU A 434 -12.06 25.20 24.92
CA GLU A 434 -12.99 26.32 25.19
C GLU A 434 -13.10 27.26 23.99
N GLN A 435 -12.04 27.38 23.18
CA GLN A 435 -12.01 28.19 21.95
C GLN A 435 -12.92 27.65 20.85
N VAL A 436 -13.35 26.38 20.95
CA VAL A 436 -14.29 25.78 19.99
C VAL A 436 -15.72 26.22 20.27
N HIS A 437 -16.06 26.57 21.53
CA HIS A 437 -17.42 26.96 21.93
C HIS A 437 -18.48 25.87 21.71
N LEU A 438 -18.20 24.65 22.17
CA LEU A 438 -19.18 23.56 22.18
C LEU A 438 -20.39 23.90 23.08
N PRO A 439 -21.63 23.47 22.74
CA PRO A 439 -22.81 23.70 23.55
C PRO A 439 -22.70 23.12 24.98
N MET A 440 -22.12 21.92 25.10
CA MET A 440 -21.87 21.27 26.38
C MET A 440 -20.45 20.69 26.38
N LEU A 441 -19.62 21.21 27.29
CA LEU A 441 -18.28 20.73 27.51
C LEU A 441 -18.23 19.80 28.73
N PRO A 442 -17.91 18.51 28.57
CA PRO A 442 -17.79 17.60 29.70
C PRO A 442 -16.52 17.89 30.53
N PRO A 443 -16.48 17.51 31.81
CA PRO A 443 -15.23 17.44 32.55
C PRO A 443 -14.29 16.41 31.93
N LYS A 444 -12.99 16.73 31.81
CA LYS A 444 -11.94 15.82 31.33
C LYS A 444 -12.01 14.41 31.95
N LYS A 445 -12.33 14.33 33.25
CA LYS A 445 -12.44 13.06 33.98
C LYS A 445 -13.51 12.12 33.40
N GLU A 446 -14.61 12.65 32.88
CA GLU A 446 -15.68 11.84 32.27
C GLU A 446 -15.23 11.25 30.93
N VAL A 447 -14.59 12.07 30.09
CA VAL A 447 -14.00 11.61 28.82
C VAL A 447 -12.96 10.52 29.07
N MET A 448 -12.07 10.73 30.04
CA MET A 448 -11.08 9.74 30.43
C MET A 448 -11.72 8.44 30.94
N LYS A 449 -12.82 8.54 31.71
CA LYS A 449 -13.55 7.37 32.21
C LYS A 449 -14.14 6.54 31.08
N LEU A 450 -14.69 7.15 30.03
CA LEU A 450 -15.22 6.43 28.86
C LEU A 450 -14.10 5.60 28.20
N LEU A 451 -12.95 6.22 27.95
CA LEU A 451 -11.78 5.56 27.37
C LEU A 451 -11.20 4.47 28.29
N ASP A 452 -11.11 4.73 29.59
CA ASP A 452 -10.63 3.75 30.58
C ASP A 452 -11.57 2.55 30.70
N THR A 453 -12.88 2.75 30.55
CA THR A 453 -13.86 1.65 30.54
C THR A 453 -13.61 0.73 29.34
N HIS A 454 -13.36 1.29 28.15
CA HIS A 454 -13.03 0.49 26.97
C HIS A 454 -11.69 -0.26 27.14
N ILE A 455 -10.65 0.41 27.70
CA ILE A 455 -9.37 -0.25 28.04
C ILE A 455 -9.57 -1.43 28.98
N ASN A 456 -10.42 -1.28 30.01
CA ASN A 456 -10.68 -2.35 30.96
C ASN A 456 -11.40 -3.52 30.29
N ASN A 457 -12.39 -3.27 29.44
CA ASN A 457 -13.04 -4.33 28.67
C ASN A 457 -12.00 -5.11 27.81
N CYS A 458 -11.09 -4.41 27.12
CA CYS A 458 -10.02 -5.08 26.35
C CYS A 458 -9.09 -5.91 27.25
N LYS A 459 -8.74 -5.42 28.44
CA LYS A 459 -7.92 -6.15 29.42
C LYS A 459 -8.64 -7.36 30.00
N ASP A 460 -9.93 -7.26 30.27
CA ASP A 460 -10.73 -8.34 30.81
C ASP A 460 -10.86 -9.46 29.76
N THR A 461 -11.17 -9.11 28.49
CA THR A 461 -11.16 -10.06 27.37
C THR A 461 -9.78 -10.70 27.18
N LYS A 462 -8.70 -9.92 27.28
CA LYS A 462 -7.33 -10.45 27.23
C LYS A 462 -7.07 -11.47 28.34
N HIS A 463 -7.46 -11.13 29.57
CA HIS A 463 -7.29 -12.00 30.74
C HIS A 463 -8.13 -13.29 30.64
N GLU A 464 -9.33 -13.22 30.06
CA GLU A 464 -10.15 -14.40 29.74
C GLU A 464 -9.47 -15.32 28.73
N ILE A 465 -8.90 -14.79 27.65
CA ILE A 465 -8.17 -15.55 26.64
C ILE A 465 -6.92 -16.22 27.24
N GLU A 466 -6.18 -15.51 28.09
CA GLU A 466 -4.95 -16.01 28.73
C GLU A 466 -5.20 -17.06 29.82
N ASN A 467 -6.37 -17.07 30.45
CA ASN A 467 -6.72 -18.02 31.51
C ASN A 467 -7.46 -19.26 31.00
N SER A 468 -8.17 -19.13 29.88
CA SER A 468 -8.92 -20.22 29.26
C SER A 468 -8.50 -20.44 27.80
N PRO A 469 -7.22 -20.76 27.53
CA PRO A 469 -6.77 -21.02 26.17
C PRO A 469 -7.49 -22.24 25.58
N LYS A 470 -7.97 -22.12 24.34
CA LYS A 470 -8.55 -23.21 23.55
C LYS A 470 -7.59 -23.63 22.47
N ILE A 471 -7.53 -24.92 22.14
CA ILE A 471 -6.67 -25.46 21.10
C ILE A 471 -7.19 -25.04 19.73
N ASP A 472 -6.31 -24.52 18.89
CA ASP A 472 -6.56 -24.17 17.50
C ASP A 472 -6.34 -25.40 16.60
N GLU A 473 -7.43 -25.91 16.01
CA GLU A 473 -7.41 -27.11 15.18
C GLU A 473 -6.56 -26.95 13.91
N GLU A 474 -6.53 -25.75 13.30
CA GLU A 474 -5.73 -25.50 12.10
C GLU A 474 -4.23 -25.54 12.40
N LYS A 475 -3.82 -24.97 13.55
CA LYS A 475 -2.44 -25.05 14.02
C LYS A 475 -2.01 -26.47 14.35
N VAL A 476 -2.88 -27.25 14.98
CA VAL A 476 -2.61 -28.67 15.27
C VAL A 476 -2.46 -29.44 13.96
N LYS A 477 -3.33 -29.21 12.98
CA LYS A 477 -3.22 -29.81 11.64
C LYS A 477 -1.91 -29.44 10.95
N SER A 478 -1.53 -28.16 10.98
CA SER A 478 -0.26 -27.68 10.42
C SER A 478 0.95 -28.32 11.11
N LEU A 479 0.93 -28.46 12.44
CA LEU A 479 1.98 -29.15 13.18
C LEU A 479 2.09 -30.62 12.77
N LYS A 480 0.95 -31.32 12.64
CA LYS A 480 0.88 -32.73 12.22
C LYS A 480 1.47 -32.93 10.83
N GLU A 481 1.06 -32.11 9.86
CA GLU A 481 1.57 -32.16 8.49
C GLU A 481 3.08 -31.92 8.42
N ASN A 482 3.58 -30.92 9.17
CA ASN A 482 5.00 -30.63 9.24
C ASN A 482 5.81 -31.73 9.95
N LEU A 483 5.27 -32.39 10.98
CA LEU A 483 5.91 -33.55 11.61
C LEU A 483 6.05 -34.72 10.64
N ILE A 484 5.00 -35.02 9.85
CA ILE A 484 5.05 -36.06 8.81
C ILE A 484 6.10 -35.72 7.76
N LYS A 485 6.13 -34.45 7.34
CA LYS A 485 7.08 -33.94 6.36
C LYS A 485 8.53 -34.13 6.84
N GLU A 486 8.86 -33.60 8.02
CA GLU A 486 10.19 -33.69 8.61
C GLU A 486 10.62 -35.14 8.87
N ASN A 487 9.68 -36.01 9.28
CA ASN A 487 9.94 -37.44 9.46
C ASN A 487 10.38 -38.15 8.17
N LYS A 488 9.86 -37.73 7.01
CA LYS A 488 10.27 -38.27 5.70
C LYS A 488 11.62 -37.72 5.25
N TYR A 489 11.89 -36.44 5.52
CA TYR A 489 13.15 -35.79 5.12
C TYR A 489 14.35 -36.24 5.97
N GLN A 490 14.17 -36.34 7.30
CA GLN A 490 15.23 -36.70 8.24
C GLN A 490 15.33 -38.23 8.40
N LYS A 491 15.93 -38.88 7.39
CA LYS A 491 16.17 -40.33 7.39
C LYS A 491 17.09 -40.75 8.52
N LEU A 492 16.78 -41.89 9.14
CA LEU A 492 17.61 -42.53 10.15
C LEU A 492 18.67 -43.39 9.45
N TYR A 493 19.93 -42.96 9.50
CA TYR A 493 21.07 -43.64 8.86
C TYR A 493 21.71 -44.66 9.82
N LEU A 494 21.00 -45.76 10.09
CA LEU A 494 21.49 -46.89 10.88
C LEU A 494 21.43 -48.19 10.05
N PRO A 495 22.26 -49.20 10.36
CA PRO A 495 22.21 -50.48 9.65
C PRO A 495 20.82 -51.11 9.76
N SER A 496 20.17 -51.34 8.62
CA SER A 496 18.79 -51.82 8.56
C SER A 496 18.68 -53.26 8.08
N THR A 497 17.57 -53.93 8.40
CA THR A 497 17.26 -55.27 7.88
C THR A 497 17.04 -55.30 6.36
N ASN A 498 16.75 -54.15 5.74
CA ASN A 498 16.67 -54.02 4.28
C ASN A 498 18.05 -54.09 3.62
N ASP A 499 19.07 -53.53 4.28
CA ASP A 499 20.44 -53.46 3.77
C ASP A 499 21.24 -54.71 4.14
N PHE A 500 20.98 -55.29 5.32
CA PHE A 500 21.68 -56.45 5.85
C PHE A 500 20.68 -57.52 6.33
N LYS A 501 20.51 -58.57 5.54
CA LYS A 501 19.66 -59.72 5.90
C LYS A 501 20.31 -60.53 7.03
N LYS A 502 19.54 -60.85 8.07
CA LYS A 502 19.97 -61.77 9.14
C LYS A 502 19.41 -63.18 8.98
N GLU A 503 20.15 -64.17 9.48
CA GLU A 503 19.71 -65.56 9.63
C GLU A 503 18.74 -65.70 10.82
N LYS A 504 17.96 -66.79 10.85
CA LYS A 504 16.83 -67.04 11.79
C LYS A 504 17.21 -67.14 13.28
N THR A 505 18.49 -67.06 13.65
CA THR A 505 19.02 -67.28 15.00
C THR A 505 19.31 -65.99 15.80
N ALA A 506 18.95 -64.81 15.30
CA ALA A 506 19.17 -63.54 16.02
C ALA A 506 18.05 -63.24 17.04
N VAL A 507 18.41 -62.78 18.25
CA VAL A 507 17.43 -62.36 19.26
C VAL A 507 16.98 -60.92 18.97
N SER A 508 15.67 -60.76 18.76
CA SER A 508 15.05 -59.43 18.60
C SER A 508 14.70 -58.83 19.96
N HIS A 509 15.18 -57.63 20.22
CA HIS A 509 14.77 -56.82 21.37
C HIS A 509 13.89 -55.67 20.88
N TYR A 510 12.63 -55.66 21.30
CA TYR A 510 11.72 -54.54 21.06
C TYR A 510 12.09 -53.36 21.94
N GLN A 511 12.19 -52.17 21.36
CA GLN A 511 12.45 -50.93 22.07
C GLN A 511 11.53 -49.81 21.60
N CYS A 512 11.05 -49.05 22.57
CA CYS A 512 10.19 -47.90 22.35
C CYS A 512 10.67 -46.78 23.27
N LEU A 513 11.16 -45.69 22.68
CA LEU A 513 11.71 -44.55 23.42
C LEU A 513 10.75 -43.36 23.30
N PRO A 514 9.77 -43.21 24.23
CA PRO A 514 8.89 -42.07 24.26
C PRO A 514 9.63 -40.79 24.66
N ILE A 515 9.44 -39.74 23.85
CA ILE A 515 9.86 -38.39 24.20
C ILE A 515 8.61 -37.58 24.52
N SER A 516 8.61 -37.02 25.72
CA SER A 516 7.56 -36.14 26.21
C SER A 516 8.12 -34.73 26.34
N ILE A 517 7.48 -33.75 25.71
CA ILE A 517 7.87 -32.34 25.76
C ILE A 517 6.67 -31.50 26.16
N GLU A 518 6.89 -30.64 27.14
CA GLU A 518 5.92 -29.65 27.57
C GLU A 518 6.09 -28.38 26.75
N ILE A 519 5.08 -28.04 25.95
CA ILE A 519 5.03 -26.76 25.22
C ILE A 519 4.03 -25.81 25.88
N PRO A 520 4.26 -24.48 25.84
CA PRO A 520 3.27 -23.52 26.29
C PRO A 520 1.96 -23.65 25.49
N ALA A 521 0.80 -23.62 26.17
CA ALA A 521 -0.49 -23.67 25.48
C ALA A 521 -0.64 -22.54 24.45
N SER A 522 -0.06 -21.38 24.70
CA SER A 522 -0.02 -20.23 23.77
C SER A 522 0.52 -20.56 22.38
N THR A 523 1.29 -21.63 22.21
CA THR A 523 1.87 -22.02 20.91
C THR A 523 0.83 -22.64 19.98
N LEU A 524 -0.17 -23.35 20.53
CA LEU A 524 -1.22 -24.03 19.77
C LEU A 524 -2.61 -23.50 20.11
N ALA A 525 -2.71 -22.44 20.91
CA ALA A 525 -3.99 -21.86 21.28
C ALA A 525 -4.54 -20.93 20.20
N GLU A 526 -5.86 -20.85 20.12
CA GLU A 526 -6.60 -19.83 19.36
C GLU A 526 -6.19 -18.43 19.86
N LYS A 527 -6.26 -17.42 18.99
CA LYS A 527 -6.02 -16.00 19.33
C LYS A 527 -4.62 -15.67 19.85
N HIS A 528 -3.66 -16.58 19.67
CA HIS A 528 -2.25 -16.37 19.93
C HIS A 528 -1.48 -16.40 18.61
N GLU A 529 -0.57 -15.47 18.36
CA GLU A 529 0.15 -15.42 17.08
C GLU A 529 1.43 -16.28 17.06
N LYS A 530 1.81 -16.90 18.19
CA LYS A 530 3.07 -17.66 18.30
C LYS A 530 3.11 -18.80 17.28
N GLY A 531 4.03 -18.69 16.32
CA GLY A 531 4.27 -19.69 15.30
C GLY A 531 4.91 -20.98 15.84
N ILE A 532 4.75 -22.05 15.08
CA ILE A 532 5.28 -23.40 15.36
C ILE A 532 6.63 -23.61 14.61
N SER A 533 7.24 -22.51 14.17
CA SER A 533 8.42 -22.54 13.29
C SER A 533 9.57 -23.32 13.96
N ASN A 534 10.15 -24.26 13.22
CA ASN A 534 11.27 -25.14 13.61
C ASN A 534 10.98 -26.18 14.71
N LEU A 535 9.81 -26.17 15.35
CA LEU A 535 9.45 -27.17 16.37
C LEU A 535 9.42 -28.60 15.77
N PRO A 536 8.73 -28.88 14.64
CA PRO A 536 8.71 -30.22 14.04
C PRO A 536 10.09 -30.75 13.70
N GLN A 537 10.93 -29.92 13.10
CA GLN A 537 12.29 -30.28 12.68
C GLN A 537 13.12 -30.71 13.89
N THR A 538 13.08 -29.90 14.95
CA THR A 538 13.83 -30.14 16.20
C THR A 538 13.36 -31.41 16.89
N LEU A 539 12.04 -31.65 16.95
CA LEU A 539 11.46 -32.84 17.56
C LEU A 539 11.92 -34.12 16.87
N ILE A 540 11.84 -34.18 15.54
CA ILE A 540 12.27 -35.36 14.78
C ILE A 540 13.78 -35.60 14.90
N SER A 541 14.59 -34.54 14.84
CA SER A 541 16.04 -34.64 15.03
C SER A 541 16.38 -35.20 16.42
N PHE A 542 15.67 -34.77 17.45
CA PHE A 542 15.88 -35.25 18.82
C PHE A 542 15.49 -36.73 18.98
N VAL A 543 14.35 -37.15 18.42
CA VAL A 543 13.92 -38.57 18.42
C VAL A 543 14.95 -39.45 17.73
N ASN A 544 15.39 -39.06 16.51
CA ASN A 544 16.41 -39.80 15.77
C ASN A 544 17.74 -39.85 16.54
N GLY A 545 18.14 -38.75 17.18
CA GLY A 545 19.33 -38.68 18.02
C GLY A 545 19.30 -39.67 19.18
N LYS A 546 18.15 -39.83 19.86
CA LYS A 546 17.98 -40.82 20.94
C LYS A 546 18.12 -42.26 20.46
N ILE A 547 17.62 -42.58 19.27
CA ILE A 547 17.79 -43.92 18.68
C ILE A 547 19.27 -44.16 18.36
N ASN A 548 19.97 -43.16 17.81
CA ASN A 548 21.40 -43.26 17.55
C ASN A 548 22.23 -43.44 18.84
N ASP A 549 21.88 -42.72 19.91
CA ASP A 549 22.50 -42.87 21.23
C ASP A 549 22.28 -44.28 21.79
N PHE A 550 21.06 -44.81 21.65
CA PHE A 550 20.71 -46.16 22.06
C PHE A 550 21.52 -47.21 21.28
N TYR A 551 21.59 -47.08 19.95
CA TYR A 551 22.40 -47.96 19.12
C TYR A 551 23.89 -47.90 19.48
N SER A 552 24.41 -46.71 19.75
CA SER A 552 25.79 -46.50 20.19
C SER A 552 26.07 -47.16 21.55
N ALA A 553 25.09 -47.21 22.45
CA ALA A 553 25.24 -47.81 23.77
C ALA A 553 25.49 -49.32 23.72
N ILE A 554 25.01 -50.02 22.68
CA ILE A 554 25.25 -51.47 22.49
C ILE A 554 26.74 -51.78 22.52
N PHE A 555 27.53 -50.99 21.77
CA PHE A 555 28.98 -51.16 21.69
C PHE A 555 29.70 -50.70 22.95
N ARG A 556 29.10 -49.82 23.77
CA ARG A 556 29.66 -49.50 25.09
C ARG A 556 29.47 -50.64 26.09
N GLN A 557 28.37 -51.38 25.95
CA GLN A 557 28.01 -52.47 26.88
C GLN A 557 28.75 -53.78 26.56
N HIS A 558 29.08 -54.04 25.29
CA HIS A 558 29.86 -55.21 24.87
C HIS A 558 31.34 -54.88 24.76
N LYS A 559 32.21 -55.72 25.34
CA LYS A 559 33.66 -55.50 25.31
C LYS A 559 34.20 -55.74 23.89
N ALA A 560 34.86 -54.73 23.32
CA ALA A 560 35.54 -54.88 22.03
C ALA A 560 36.55 -56.04 22.07
N TYR A 561 36.60 -56.83 20.99
CA TYR A 561 37.56 -57.93 20.86
C TYR A 561 38.99 -57.40 20.97
N ARG A 562 39.26 -56.27 20.28
CA ARG A 562 40.45 -55.44 20.51
C ARG A 562 40.11 -53.97 20.28
N SER A 563 40.73 -53.10 21.08
CA SER A 563 40.63 -51.66 20.95
C SER A 563 42.01 -51.07 20.69
N TYR A 564 42.09 -50.15 19.72
CA TYR A 564 43.31 -49.45 19.35
C TYR A 564 43.05 -47.94 19.38
N ASN A 565 44.03 -47.19 19.87
CA ASN A 565 44.03 -45.73 19.82
C ASN A 565 44.87 -45.29 18.63
N ILE A 566 44.25 -44.59 17.68
CA ILE A 566 44.89 -44.11 16.45
C ILE A 566 44.63 -42.62 16.27
N ILE A 567 45.49 -41.96 15.50
CA ILE A 567 45.30 -40.56 15.11
C ILE A 567 44.45 -40.47 13.84
N TYR A 568 43.73 -39.35 13.68
CA TYR A 568 42.79 -39.17 12.56
C TYR A 568 43.44 -39.37 11.18
N ARG A 569 44.74 -39.06 10.99
CA ARG A 569 45.47 -39.27 9.73
C ARG A 569 45.66 -40.74 9.35
N ASP A 570 45.78 -41.63 10.33
CA ASP A 570 46.24 -43.01 10.11
C ASP A 570 45.06 -44.01 10.00
N ILE A 571 43.82 -43.50 9.90
CA ILE A 571 42.59 -44.31 9.80
C ILE A 571 42.70 -45.40 8.73
N PHE A 572 43.00 -45.02 7.49
CA PHE A 572 43.01 -45.98 6.38
C PHE A 572 44.22 -46.93 6.45
N THR A 573 45.34 -46.48 7.01
CA THR A 573 46.48 -47.36 7.29
C THR A 573 46.11 -48.43 8.32
N ALA A 574 45.38 -48.06 9.38
CA ALA A 574 44.90 -49.00 10.39
C ALA A 574 43.87 -49.98 9.81
N LEU A 575 42.95 -49.52 8.94
CA LEU A 575 42.00 -50.39 8.24
C LEU A 575 42.70 -51.39 7.32
N HIS A 576 43.73 -50.96 6.58
CA HIS A 576 44.52 -51.84 5.73
C HIS A 576 45.27 -52.91 6.55
N LEU A 577 45.89 -52.51 7.67
CA LEU A 577 46.59 -53.45 8.55
C LEU A 577 45.65 -54.43 9.26
N LEU A 578 44.39 -54.06 9.50
CA LEU A 578 43.38 -54.96 10.05
C LEU A 578 42.81 -55.95 9.00
N ASP A 579 43.31 -55.91 7.76
CA ASP A 579 42.86 -56.74 6.63
C ASP A 579 41.35 -56.63 6.37
N VAL A 580 40.84 -55.38 6.49
CA VAL A 580 39.42 -55.07 6.28
C VAL A 580 39.07 -55.26 4.80
N ASN A 581 38.08 -56.09 4.54
CA ASN A 581 37.58 -56.41 3.21
C ASN A 581 36.04 -56.43 3.20
N LYS A 582 35.43 -56.75 2.05
CA LYS A 582 33.98 -56.82 1.85
C LYS A 582 33.17 -57.66 2.85
N THR A 583 33.80 -58.50 3.68
CA THR A 583 33.09 -59.25 4.74
C THR A 583 32.80 -58.42 6.00
N TYR A 584 33.40 -57.23 6.11
CA TYR A 584 33.25 -56.31 7.22
C TYR A 584 32.37 -55.11 6.88
N VAL A 585 31.86 -54.46 7.92
CA VAL A 585 31.19 -53.16 7.91
C VAL A 585 31.91 -52.24 8.88
N ILE A 586 32.10 -51.00 8.45
CA ILE A 586 32.75 -49.95 9.23
C ILE A 586 31.66 -48.97 9.68
N LEU A 587 31.42 -48.88 10.98
CA LEU A 587 30.51 -47.89 11.55
C LEU A 587 31.33 -46.69 12.00
N SER A 588 31.14 -45.55 11.34
CA SER A 588 31.77 -44.29 11.70
C SER A 588 30.94 -43.58 12.75
N MET A 589 31.27 -43.82 14.03
CA MET A 589 30.50 -43.34 15.17
C MET A 589 31.00 -41.96 15.63
N GLY A 590 30.34 -40.90 15.20
CA GLY A 590 30.70 -39.52 15.58
C GLY A 590 31.89 -38.93 14.82
N ILE A 591 32.40 -39.64 13.82
CA ILE A 591 33.51 -39.18 12.98
C ILE A 591 33.01 -38.86 11.59
N TYR A 592 33.26 -37.64 11.14
CA TYR A 592 32.92 -37.22 9.80
C TYR A 592 34.10 -37.48 8.85
N LEU A 593 34.03 -38.57 8.09
CA LEU A 593 35.11 -39.02 7.20
C LEU A 593 35.22 -38.20 5.90
N GLN A 594 34.21 -37.40 5.56
CA GLN A 594 34.29 -36.51 4.39
C GLN A 594 35.34 -35.39 4.61
N ASN A 595 35.57 -34.98 5.86
CA ASN A 595 36.69 -34.07 6.19
C ASN A 595 38.06 -34.73 5.95
N PHE A 596 38.17 -36.05 6.05
CA PHE A 596 39.44 -36.75 5.87
C PHE A 596 39.96 -36.56 4.44
N THR A 597 39.09 -36.76 3.43
CA THR A 597 39.48 -36.61 2.02
C THR A 597 39.84 -35.18 1.65
N MET A 598 39.22 -34.19 2.31
CA MET A 598 39.55 -32.77 2.16
C MET A 598 40.92 -32.42 2.75
N ILE A 599 41.30 -33.02 3.89
CA ILE A 599 42.51 -32.66 4.64
C ILE A 599 43.74 -33.45 4.15
N TYR A 600 43.60 -34.75 3.88
CA TYR A 600 44.72 -35.65 3.57
C TYR A 600 44.68 -36.24 2.15
N GLY A 601 43.67 -35.88 1.35
CA GLY A 601 43.44 -36.47 0.04
C GLY A 601 42.66 -37.79 0.12
N ARG A 602 42.13 -38.22 -1.02
CA ARG A 602 41.33 -39.45 -1.14
C ARG A 602 42.25 -40.68 -1.25
N PRO A 603 42.15 -41.68 -0.34
CA PRO A 603 42.84 -42.95 -0.50
C PRO A 603 42.41 -43.68 -1.78
N GLU A 604 43.32 -44.39 -2.45
CA GLU A 604 43.04 -45.11 -3.71
C GLU A 604 41.89 -46.13 -3.57
N ASP A 605 41.86 -46.87 -2.46
CA ASP A 605 40.87 -47.92 -2.19
C ASP A 605 39.55 -47.41 -1.58
N LEU A 606 39.38 -46.09 -1.42
CA LEU A 606 38.15 -45.48 -0.91
C LEU A 606 37.23 -45.11 -2.07
N GLU A 607 36.11 -45.82 -2.19
CA GLU A 607 35.03 -45.54 -3.14
C GLU A 607 33.99 -44.63 -2.50
N ILE A 608 33.56 -43.58 -3.22
CA ILE A 608 32.45 -42.70 -2.83
C ILE A 608 31.49 -42.63 -4.00
N ASP A 609 30.23 -43.00 -3.79
CA ASP A 609 29.20 -42.93 -4.82
C ASP A 609 28.57 -41.54 -4.94
N LYS A 610 27.66 -41.35 -5.91
CA LYS A 610 26.98 -40.07 -6.17
C LYS A 610 26.06 -39.64 -5.02
N ASP A 611 25.62 -40.58 -4.19
CA ASP A 611 24.73 -40.35 -3.04
C ASP A 611 25.53 -40.14 -1.74
N GLY A 612 26.87 -40.14 -1.81
CA GLY A 612 27.77 -39.92 -0.69
C GLY A 612 28.05 -41.15 0.17
N ASN A 613 27.61 -42.35 -0.25
CA ASN A 613 27.94 -43.58 0.46
C ASN A 613 29.41 -43.95 0.20
N MET A 614 30.10 -44.36 1.26
CA MET A 614 31.52 -44.66 1.22
C MET A 614 31.78 -46.17 1.38
N ARG A 615 32.75 -46.69 0.63
CA ARG A 615 33.24 -48.07 0.77
C ARG A 615 34.76 -48.09 0.76
N TYR A 616 35.38 -48.90 1.61
CA TYR A 616 36.83 -49.10 1.64
C TYR A 616 37.15 -50.58 1.44
N LEU A 617 37.90 -50.94 0.40
CA LEU A 617 38.19 -52.34 0.04
C LEU A 617 36.92 -53.23 -0.03
N GLY A 618 35.82 -52.65 -0.52
CA GLY A 618 34.50 -53.28 -0.62
C GLY A 618 33.71 -53.36 0.70
N ALA A 619 34.28 -52.96 1.85
CA ALA A 619 33.56 -52.85 3.12
C ALA A 619 32.72 -51.55 3.16
N GLN A 620 31.45 -51.64 3.53
CA GLN A 620 30.56 -50.47 3.61
C GLN A 620 30.87 -49.62 4.84
N ILE A 621 30.93 -48.30 4.65
CA ILE A 621 31.09 -47.31 5.73
C ILE A 621 29.73 -46.66 5.99
N ILE A 622 29.26 -46.75 7.23
CA ILE A 622 27.98 -46.18 7.67
C ILE A 622 28.27 -45.08 8.69
N ASN A 623 27.90 -43.84 8.37
CA ASN A 623 28.08 -42.70 9.26
C ASN A 623 26.93 -42.62 10.26
N ILE A 624 27.25 -42.72 11.54
CA ILE A 624 26.28 -42.69 12.63
C ILE A 624 26.61 -41.51 13.53
N GLN A 625 25.63 -40.63 13.74
CA GLN A 625 25.77 -39.53 14.69
C GLN A 625 25.86 -40.11 16.10
N SER A 626 27.03 -39.97 16.74
CA SER A 626 27.32 -40.59 18.04
C SER A 626 28.35 -39.78 18.80
N ASN A 627 28.35 -39.89 20.12
CA ASN A 627 29.36 -39.30 20.99
C ASN A 627 30.55 -40.25 21.25
N LEU A 628 30.67 -41.38 20.53
CA LEU A 628 31.74 -42.36 20.70
C LEU A 628 33.08 -41.94 20.09
N ASN A 629 33.08 -41.10 19.05
CA ASN A 629 34.27 -40.66 18.32
C ASN A 629 35.22 -41.83 17.95
N ALA A 630 34.66 -42.93 17.45
CA ALA A 630 35.40 -44.15 17.14
C ALA A 630 34.91 -44.82 15.85
N LEU A 631 35.78 -45.58 15.19
CA LEU A 631 35.37 -46.50 14.12
C LEU A 631 35.18 -47.88 14.70
N ILE A 632 34.02 -48.48 14.43
CA ILE A 632 33.69 -49.84 14.82
C ILE A 632 33.76 -50.70 13.57
N ILE A 633 34.58 -51.76 13.60
CA ILE A 633 34.77 -52.68 12.49
C ILE A 633 34.23 -54.03 12.92
N ILE A 634 33.17 -54.48 12.27
CA ILE A 634 32.44 -55.70 12.63
C ILE A 634 32.14 -56.51 11.38
N LYS A 635 32.09 -57.85 11.49
CA LYS A 635 31.68 -58.70 10.37
C LYS A 635 30.21 -58.46 10.05
N GLN A 636 29.84 -58.58 8.78
CA GLN A 636 28.45 -58.38 8.32
C GLN A 636 27.45 -59.26 9.08
N ASN A 637 27.79 -60.52 9.37
CA ASN A 637 26.92 -61.45 10.09
C ASN A 637 26.71 -61.06 11.57
N ASP A 638 27.70 -60.40 12.18
CA ASP A 638 27.68 -60.02 13.60
C ASP A 638 27.10 -58.61 13.83
N LEU A 639 26.82 -57.85 12.76
CA LEU A 639 26.35 -56.47 12.83
C LEU A 639 24.96 -56.37 13.47
N PRO A 640 24.77 -55.59 14.55
CA PRO A 640 23.44 -55.28 15.05
C PRO A 640 22.65 -54.46 14.02
N VAL A 641 21.40 -54.84 13.73
CA VAL A 641 20.55 -54.14 12.75
C VAL A 641 19.26 -53.67 13.39
N ILE A 642 18.75 -52.54 12.91
CA ILE A 642 17.49 -51.95 13.37
C ILE A 642 16.41 -52.15 12.31
N GLU A 643 15.22 -52.50 12.75
CA GLU A 643 14.01 -52.47 11.96
C GLU A 643 13.01 -51.52 12.60
N LEU A 644 12.58 -50.49 11.86
CA LEU A 644 11.44 -49.69 12.28
C LEU A 644 10.19 -50.55 12.13
N CYS A 645 9.45 -50.74 13.21
CA CYS A 645 8.30 -51.62 13.23
C CYS A 645 7.05 -50.87 13.71
N LYS A 646 5.90 -51.51 13.62
CA LYS A 646 4.70 -51.04 14.33
C LYS A 646 4.92 -51.15 15.84
N ASP A 647 4.27 -50.28 16.58
CA ASP A 647 4.30 -50.37 18.05
C ASP A 647 3.63 -51.66 18.52
N GLU A 648 4.39 -52.55 19.16
CA GLU A 648 3.90 -53.82 19.70
C GLU A 648 3.31 -53.68 21.12
N CYS A 649 3.52 -52.53 21.79
CA CYS A 649 3.00 -52.27 23.13
C CYS A 649 1.59 -51.66 23.14
N ASN A 650 1.08 -51.25 21.97
CA ASN A 650 -0.20 -50.53 21.87
C ASN A 650 -1.46 -51.44 21.91
N ASP A 651 -1.29 -52.76 22.01
CA ASP A 651 -2.40 -53.71 22.18
C ASP A 651 -3.06 -53.64 23.57
N ASN A 652 -2.47 -52.92 24.53
CA ASN A 652 -3.01 -52.71 25.88
C ASN A 652 -3.24 -51.21 26.20
N ASN A 653 -4.29 -50.62 25.60
CA ASN A 653 -5.07 -49.49 26.17
C ASN A 653 -4.34 -48.19 26.63
N GLU A 654 -3.27 -47.72 25.97
CA GLU A 654 -2.96 -46.28 25.98
C GLU A 654 -3.64 -45.60 24.77
N LYS A 655 -4.88 -45.15 24.96
CA LYS A 655 -5.72 -44.49 23.92
C LYS A 655 -5.11 -43.22 23.31
N ASP A 656 -3.99 -42.74 23.83
CA ASP A 656 -3.50 -41.40 23.54
C ASP A 656 -2.40 -41.35 22.46
N MET A 657 -1.87 -42.48 21.96
CA MET A 657 -0.74 -42.47 21.01
C MET A 657 -1.09 -43.12 19.67
N ALA A 658 -1.58 -42.31 18.73
CA ALA A 658 -2.01 -42.76 17.41
C ALA A 658 -0.87 -42.69 16.37
N PRO A 659 -0.87 -43.58 15.35
CA PRO A 659 0.06 -43.48 14.23
C PRO A 659 -0.25 -42.22 13.40
N ILE A 660 0.75 -41.35 13.25
CA ILE A 660 0.64 -40.15 12.40
C ILE A 660 1.12 -40.44 10.97
N SER A 661 1.99 -41.44 10.79
CA SER A 661 2.55 -41.82 9.48
C SER A 661 2.72 -43.32 9.36
N GLU A 662 2.22 -43.90 8.25
CA GLU A 662 2.38 -45.33 7.94
C GLU A 662 3.78 -45.72 7.44
N GLY A 663 4.66 -44.73 7.17
CA GLY A 663 6.08 -44.97 6.91
C GLY A 663 6.89 -43.67 6.88
N PRO A 664 8.09 -43.61 7.52
CA PRO A 664 8.60 -44.45 8.62
C PRO A 664 7.76 -44.25 9.90
N TYR A 665 7.40 -45.35 10.57
CA TYR A 665 6.46 -45.38 11.70
C TYR A 665 6.72 -44.27 12.73
N LEU A 666 5.75 -43.37 12.90
CA LEU A 666 5.79 -42.24 13.84
C LEU A 666 4.45 -42.16 14.58
N TYR A 667 4.51 -42.12 15.91
CA TYR A 667 3.35 -42.10 16.78
C TYR A 667 3.38 -40.86 17.68
N SER A 668 2.21 -40.28 17.94
CA SER A 668 2.05 -39.12 18.83
C SER A 668 0.62 -38.99 19.34
N ASN A 669 0.46 -38.22 20.42
CA ASN A 669 -0.81 -37.78 20.96
C ASN A 669 -1.36 -36.49 20.34
N ILE A 670 -0.84 -36.07 19.18
CA ILE A 670 -1.21 -34.79 18.53
C ILE A 670 -2.72 -34.63 18.26
N ASP A 671 -3.44 -35.73 18.04
CA ASP A 671 -4.89 -35.72 17.79
C ASP A 671 -5.73 -35.65 19.09
N HIS A 672 -5.09 -35.80 20.24
CA HIS A 672 -5.73 -35.85 21.56
C HIS A 672 -5.03 -34.92 22.58
N LEU A 673 -4.48 -33.81 22.11
CA LEU A 673 -3.81 -32.82 22.97
C LEU A 673 -4.81 -32.23 23.97
N GLN A 674 -4.35 -32.08 25.21
CA GLN A 674 -5.09 -31.44 26.29
C GLN A 674 -4.24 -30.31 26.87
N ILE A 675 -4.92 -29.25 27.32
CA ILE A 675 -4.27 -28.15 28.03
C ILE A 675 -4.41 -28.41 29.53
N GLU A 676 -3.28 -28.58 30.20
CA GLU A 676 -3.19 -28.71 31.65
C GLU A 676 -2.27 -27.60 32.18
N ASN A 677 -2.73 -26.81 33.14
CA ASN A 677 -1.93 -25.72 33.75
C ASN A 677 -1.26 -24.78 32.72
N LYS A 678 -1.98 -24.43 31.63
CA LYS A 678 -1.47 -23.61 30.51
C LYS A 678 -0.29 -24.23 29.75
N ARG A 679 -0.11 -25.55 29.86
CA ARG A 679 0.88 -26.35 29.14
C ARG A 679 0.17 -27.42 28.32
N ILE A 680 0.82 -27.83 27.23
CA ILE A 680 0.40 -28.96 26.42
C ILE A 680 1.55 -29.98 26.48
N LEU A 681 1.22 -31.21 26.83
CA LEU A 681 2.17 -32.31 26.82
C LEU A 681 2.12 -32.98 25.44
N LEU A 682 3.15 -32.76 24.63
CA LEU A 682 3.32 -33.43 23.34
C LEU A 682 4.25 -34.63 23.49
N LYS A 683 3.74 -35.81 23.17
CA LYS A 683 4.47 -37.08 23.19
C LYS A 683 4.74 -37.53 21.76
N ILE A 684 5.98 -37.92 21.45
CA ILE A 684 6.38 -38.44 20.14
C ILE A 684 7.34 -39.60 20.32
N HIS A 685 7.19 -40.66 19.52
CA HIS A 685 8.15 -41.75 19.46
C HIS A 685 8.15 -42.49 18.14
N LYS A 686 9.23 -43.25 17.95
CA LYS A 686 9.46 -44.15 16.83
C LYS A 686 9.87 -45.52 17.39
N PRO A 687 8.96 -46.51 17.38
CA PRO A 687 9.27 -47.86 17.84
C PRO A 687 10.21 -48.58 16.87
N PHE A 688 11.12 -49.38 17.41
CA PHE A 688 12.07 -50.15 16.61
C PHE A 688 12.45 -51.47 17.27
N LYS A 689 12.76 -52.47 16.45
CA LYS A 689 13.36 -53.73 16.88
C LYS A 689 14.85 -53.69 16.61
N LEU A 690 15.62 -54.13 17.60
CA LEU A 690 17.05 -54.30 17.49
C LEU A 690 17.38 -55.79 17.45
N TYR A 691 18.05 -56.22 16.39
CA TYR A 691 18.47 -57.61 16.21
C TYR A 691 19.95 -57.76 16.52
N ILE A 692 20.24 -58.37 17.66
CA ILE A 692 21.61 -58.67 18.11
C ILE A 692 21.87 -60.17 17.91
N PRO A 693 23.04 -60.59 17.38
CA PRO A 693 23.40 -62.01 17.32
C PRO A 693 23.47 -62.63 18.74
N GLU A 694 23.19 -63.93 18.87
CA GLU A 694 23.38 -64.65 20.14
C GLU A 694 24.89 -64.79 20.46
N GLY A 695 25.35 -64.13 21.53
CA GLY A 695 26.75 -64.20 22.02
C GLY A 695 27.41 -62.84 22.21
N ASP A 696 28.70 -62.83 22.56
CA ASP A 696 29.50 -61.60 22.66
C ASP A 696 29.75 -61.00 21.28
N LEU A 697 29.52 -59.69 21.13
CA LEU A 697 29.82 -58.98 19.88
C LEU A 697 31.33 -58.91 19.64
N HIS A 698 31.81 -59.58 18.59
CA HIS A 698 33.21 -59.53 18.18
C HIS A 698 33.47 -58.39 17.18
N TYR A 699 33.92 -57.26 17.71
CA TYR A 699 34.28 -56.08 16.90
C TYR A 699 35.64 -55.49 17.29
N TYR A 700 36.27 -54.83 16.33
CA TYR A 700 37.44 -53.98 16.56
C TYR A 700 37.00 -52.53 16.76
N GLN A 701 37.57 -51.86 17.76
CA GLN A 701 37.29 -50.45 18.03
C GLN A 701 38.54 -49.60 17.82
N LEU A 702 38.47 -48.66 16.88
CA LEU A 702 39.50 -47.65 16.67
C LEU A 702 39.07 -46.34 17.32
N ASN A 703 39.63 -46.02 18.48
CA ASN A 703 39.40 -44.73 19.12
C ASN A 703 40.27 -43.68 18.44
N ILE A 704 39.64 -42.58 18.01
CA ILE A 704 40.33 -41.55 17.25
C ILE A 704 40.65 -40.36 18.14
N HIS A 705 41.93 -40.00 18.18
CA HIS A 705 42.41 -38.79 18.83
C HIS A 705 42.88 -37.74 17.82
N SER A 706 42.73 -36.46 18.20
CA SER A 706 43.13 -35.30 17.42
C SER A 706 44.59 -34.88 17.60
N SER A 707 45.39 -35.58 18.44
CA SER A 707 46.76 -35.16 18.82
C SER A 707 47.86 -36.19 18.53
N ILE A 708 49.10 -35.70 18.43
CA ILE A 708 50.33 -36.30 17.88
C ILE A 708 50.88 -37.55 18.61
N TYR A 709 50.21 -38.08 19.65
CA TYR A 709 50.68 -39.25 20.42
C TYR A 709 50.34 -40.62 19.79
N GLY A 710 50.40 -40.74 18.46
CA GLY A 710 49.98 -41.94 17.71
C GLY A 710 51.08 -42.92 17.27
N GLU A 711 52.35 -42.55 17.36
CA GLU A 711 53.41 -43.32 16.68
C GLU A 711 53.73 -44.69 17.31
N GLU A 712 53.40 -44.94 18.58
CA GLU A 712 53.75 -46.20 19.25
C GLU A 712 52.79 -47.38 18.99
N ASN A 713 51.54 -47.15 18.56
CA ASN A 713 50.54 -48.24 18.45
C ASN A 713 50.38 -48.83 17.04
N LEU A 714 50.76 -48.13 15.96
CA LEU A 714 50.88 -48.72 14.61
C LEU A 714 51.84 -49.93 14.60
N LYS A 715 52.92 -49.84 15.39
CA LYS A 715 53.88 -50.94 15.60
C LYS A 715 53.25 -52.16 16.30
N LYS A 716 52.27 -51.98 17.19
CA LYS A 716 51.55 -53.09 17.85
C LYS A 716 50.59 -53.81 16.88
N ILE A 717 49.95 -53.10 15.96
CA ILE A 717 49.13 -53.72 14.92
C ILE A 717 50.01 -54.55 13.97
N ILE A 718 51.19 -54.03 13.61
CA ILE A 718 52.19 -54.74 12.78
C ILE A 718 52.78 -55.98 13.50
N ALA A 719 53.00 -55.93 14.81
CA ALA A 719 53.55 -57.05 15.59
C ALA A 719 52.60 -58.26 15.64
N ILE A 720 51.29 -58.04 15.75
CA ILE A 720 50.32 -59.14 15.92
C ILE A 720 49.92 -59.77 14.57
N ASN A 721 49.96 -59.03 13.46
CA ASN A 721 49.76 -59.63 12.13
C ASN A 721 50.87 -60.63 11.75
N LYS A 722 52.05 -60.53 12.38
CA LYS A 722 53.12 -61.54 12.25
C LYS A 722 52.84 -62.81 13.06
N GLU A 723 52.07 -62.75 14.15
CA GLU A 723 51.68 -63.93 14.94
C GLU A 723 50.48 -64.67 14.34
N ASN A 724 49.53 -63.96 13.73
CA ASN A 724 48.35 -64.59 13.10
C ASN A 724 48.62 -65.19 11.71
N LYS A 725 49.77 -64.88 11.08
CA LYS A 725 50.21 -65.42 9.78
C LYS A 725 51.37 -66.44 9.92
N ALA A 726 51.74 -66.83 11.13
CA ALA A 726 52.74 -67.85 11.42
C ALA A 726 52.12 -69.23 11.68
#